data_AF-A0A7X7F3X1-F1
#
_entry.id   AF-A0A7X7F3X1-F1
#
_cell.length_a   1.000
_cell.length_b   1.000
_cell.length_c   1.000
_cell.angle_alpha   90.00
_cell.angle_beta   90.00
_cell.angle_gamma   90.00
#
_symmetry.space_group_name_H-M   'P 1'
#
loop_
_entity.id
_entity.type
_entity.pdbx_description
1 polymer ?
#
loop_
_entity_poly.entity_id
_entity_poly.type
_entity_poly.pdbx_seq_one_letter_code
_entity_poly.pdbx_strand_id
1 'polypeptide(L)'
;MTRNKYWFARSAHGRVWLGLVVLLMTPATLSAATYTWSGGAFPDPDMTNGANWVGGFAPDFFDYLLGLDSIVFTGSVNTSPVVPEEQFLSPPRIGGITFDAAADAFTIGPADADHYLYLGTDGDTTDRPIVNNSTATQTLGAMAMYAGTVNAASGSLAFNHAFNVGGGDWESGYNVTLVGDNDITFAGGLTGAGTSITAGGFLYVDMREQQPDTSYTYGRAYITADSMIPNDLEPTPWQGKVYVRQGALRISSNLALGDPSSETQITDTGTLELAGNITVPETIRFFGKGGTEPIINNVGGNNTMTGTFIGATGGGNYFFRSDAGKVTIESDLLCPGTGTRRFYLYGAGEGEFKGNVGDNGSRVWTYFYKYDSGKWTLSGINTYTATTFIYDGTLALAGEGTINQTGGIRANIATSVFDVSGLSAGKYTLGVEKVQWLDGKGTVKGNVDVLGGSYIRAGVNGIGLLTFDGDLTLQSGAFNNWQIGNALLDDSTGVGGVDFDQILVKGGDLCLMEGSELRVYVGLLAAALRPGADPQDPFWSSTHTWKVIDVDEANGGTNLGGTNFSIVTPMDNTFPGLTLSTFVGTTAGVDLGDIFLKCTSSSQIPGDANGDNQVDEADAKRLATYWGATSEQGGLTMWQMGDFNNDNTIDARDAAILAAQWGYNVGGETNPAAVPEPSALVLLLASASMLLALRRRRP
;
A
#
# COMPACT_ATOMS: atom_id res chain seq x y z
N MET A 1 46.27 -62.46 -45.33
CA MET A 1 46.96 -63.75 -45.17
C MET A 1 45.95 -64.83 -44.86
N THR A 2 46.14 -65.99 -45.48
CA THR A 2 45.23 -67.12 -45.66
C THR A 2 45.05 -68.04 -44.45
N ARG A 3 43.80 -68.53 -44.28
CA ARG A 3 43.32 -69.91 -43.98
C ARG A 3 43.95 -70.78 -42.86
N ASN A 4 43.06 -71.43 -42.09
CA ASN A 4 42.91 -72.90 -41.92
C ASN A 4 41.59 -73.14 -41.14
N LYS A 5 40.54 -73.86 -41.57
CA LYS A 5 40.33 -75.25 -42.07
C LYS A 5 40.83 -76.36 -41.15
N TYR A 6 39.90 -77.04 -40.46
CA TYR A 6 39.85 -78.50 -40.31
C TYR A 6 38.40 -79.00 -40.33
N TRP A 7 38.23 -80.21 -40.86
CA TRP A 7 37.01 -80.90 -41.27
C TRP A 7 37.02 -82.32 -40.65
N PHE A 8 35.88 -83.02 -40.76
CA PHE A 8 35.56 -84.44 -40.48
C PHE A 8 35.00 -84.78 -39.09
N ALA A 9 34.05 -85.71 -38.91
CA ALA A 9 32.96 -86.26 -39.73
C ALA A 9 32.16 -87.28 -38.87
N ARG A 10 30.85 -87.35 -39.12
CA ARG A 10 29.89 -88.49 -39.03
C ARG A 10 29.72 -89.28 -37.72
N SER A 11 28.47 -89.34 -37.25
CA SER A 11 27.66 -90.58 -37.25
C SER A 11 26.17 -90.24 -37.05
N ALA A 12 25.32 -90.83 -37.87
CA ALA A 12 23.89 -90.59 -37.94
C ALA A 12 23.12 -91.66 -37.18
N HIS A 13 22.20 -91.29 -36.30
CA HIS A 13 21.02 -92.11 -35.98
C HIS A 13 19.80 -91.22 -35.68
N GLY A 14 18.69 -91.64 -36.29
CA GLY A 14 17.41 -90.95 -36.49
C GLY A 14 16.90 -90.02 -35.39
N ARG A 15 16.37 -88.88 -35.84
CA ARG A 15 15.39 -88.11 -35.08
C ARG A 15 14.25 -87.66 -35.98
N VAL A 16 13.06 -87.95 -35.46
CA VAL A 16 11.72 -87.69 -35.95
C VAL A 16 11.57 -86.21 -36.28
N TRP A 17 10.93 -85.90 -37.41
CA TRP A 17 10.47 -84.56 -37.76
C TRP A 17 9.43 -84.09 -36.72
N LEU A 18 9.85 -83.24 -35.79
CA LEU A 18 8.93 -82.36 -35.07
C LEU A 18 8.92 -81.02 -35.82
N GLY A 19 7.78 -80.68 -36.41
CA GLY A 19 7.56 -79.37 -37.00
C GLY A 19 7.72 -78.29 -35.93
N LEU A 20 8.78 -77.49 -36.06
CA LEU A 20 8.95 -76.27 -35.30
C LEU A 20 7.94 -75.26 -35.85
N VAL A 21 6.77 -75.16 -35.22
CA VAL A 21 5.89 -74.01 -35.37
C VAL A 21 6.64 -72.84 -34.72
N VAL A 22 7.33 -72.05 -35.52
CA VAL A 22 7.75 -70.71 -35.12
C VAL A 22 6.48 -69.89 -35.00
N LEU A 23 5.93 -69.82 -33.80
CA LEU A 23 4.93 -68.83 -33.45
C LEU A 23 5.66 -67.48 -33.57
N LEU A 24 5.43 -66.77 -34.67
CA LEU A 24 5.71 -65.35 -34.79
C LEU A 24 4.79 -64.65 -33.78
N MET A 25 5.18 -64.65 -32.50
CA MET A 25 4.71 -63.66 -31.57
C MET A 25 5.30 -62.35 -32.06
N THR A 26 4.43 -61.49 -32.61
CA THR A 26 4.70 -60.05 -32.62
C THR A 26 5.21 -59.67 -31.23
N PRO A 27 6.25 -58.83 -31.08
CA PRO A 27 6.58 -58.31 -29.77
C PRO A 27 5.29 -57.69 -29.25
N ALA A 28 4.71 -58.28 -28.21
CA ALA A 28 3.67 -57.61 -27.47
C ALA A 28 4.35 -56.36 -26.96
N THR A 29 3.93 -55.20 -27.46
CA THR A 29 4.17 -53.95 -26.77
C THR A 29 3.41 -54.09 -25.46
N LEU A 30 4.07 -54.62 -24.44
CA LEU A 30 3.55 -54.62 -23.08
C LEU A 30 3.37 -53.15 -22.71
N SER A 31 2.12 -52.79 -22.48
CA SER A 31 1.69 -51.45 -22.08
C SER A 31 1.65 -51.44 -20.57
N ALA A 32 2.06 -50.33 -19.95
CA ALA A 32 1.82 -50.05 -18.53
C ALA A 32 0.39 -50.46 -18.15
N ALA A 33 0.25 -51.22 -17.05
CA ALA A 33 -1.03 -51.67 -16.55
C ALA A 33 -1.44 -50.89 -15.29
N THR A 34 -2.70 -51.04 -14.89
CA THR A 34 -3.23 -50.46 -13.65
C THR A 34 -3.67 -51.59 -12.73
N TYR A 35 -3.15 -51.59 -11.51
CA TYR A 35 -3.44 -52.60 -10.50
C TYR A 35 -4.20 -51.99 -9.34
N THR A 36 -5.23 -52.69 -8.88
CA THR A 36 -6.05 -52.24 -7.74
C THR A 36 -5.68 -53.03 -6.50
N TRP A 37 -5.27 -52.31 -5.45
CA TRP A 37 -5.00 -52.86 -4.13
C TRP A 37 -6.31 -53.29 -3.47
N SER A 38 -6.44 -54.59 -3.18
CA SER A 38 -7.60 -55.13 -2.46
C SER A 38 -7.35 -55.26 -0.95
N GLY A 39 -6.09 -55.11 -0.52
CA GLY A 39 -5.66 -55.38 0.85
C GLY A 39 -5.49 -56.86 1.17
N GLY A 40 -6.01 -57.79 0.35
CA GLY A 40 -5.89 -59.23 0.58
C GLY A 40 -6.33 -59.66 1.99
N ALA A 41 -5.62 -60.63 2.56
CA ALA A 41 -5.90 -61.12 3.91
C ALA A 41 -5.07 -60.35 4.96
N PHE A 42 -5.75 -59.71 5.91
CA PHE A 42 -5.08 -59.15 7.09
C PHE A 42 -4.42 -60.27 7.91
N PRO A 43 -3.16 -60.14 8.38
CA PRO A 43 -2.33 -58.93 8.47
C PRO A 43 -1.15 -58.89 7.47
N ASP A 44 -1.34 -59.24 6.20
CA ASP A 44 -0.26 -59.19 5.21
C ASP A 44 -0.25 -57.88 4.40
N PRO A 45 0.61 -56.89 4.73
CA PRO A 45 0.69 -55.62 4.02
C PRO A 45 1.64 -55.63 2.80
N ASP A 46 2.23 -56.78 2.41
CA ASP A 46 3.25 -56.84 1.37
C ASP A 46 2.70 -56.50 -0.03
N MET A 47 3.22 -55.43 -0.62
CA MET A 47 2.85 -54.97 -1.97
C MET A 47 3.33 -55.91 -3.08
N THR A 48 4.29 -56.79 -2.80
CA THR A 48 4.82 -57.76 -3.76
C THR A 48 4.03 -59.07 -3.75
N ASN A 49 3.17 -59.29 -2.75
CA ASN A 49 2.29 -60.44 -2.70
C ASN A 49 1.07 -60.24 -3.62
N GLY A 50 1.01 -61.00 -4.73
CA GLY A 50 -0.10 -60.97 -5.67
C GLY A 50 -1.49 -61.22 -5.05
N ALA A 51 -1.57 -61.93 -3.92
CA ALA A 51 -2.83 -62.17 -3.21
C ALA A 51 -3.49 -60.89 -2.65
N ASN A 52 -2.72 -59.80 -2.50
CA ASN A 52 -3.21 -58.53 -2.01
C ASN A 52 -3.81 -57.64 -3.12
N TRP A 53 -3.70 -58.06 -4.37
CA TRP A 53 -4.15 -57.31 -5.54
C TRP A 53 -5.38 -57.93 -6.20
N VAL A 54 -6.26 -57.08 -6.73
CA VAL A 54 -7.39 -57.53 -7.55
C VAL A 54 -6.84 -58.30 -8.75
N GLY A 55 -7.28 -59.55 -8.91
CA GLY A 55 -6.81 -60.44 -9.98
C GLY A 55 -5.65 -61.36 -9.60
N GLY A 56 -5.05 -61.21 -8.40
CA GLY A 56 -4.05 -62.14 -7.88
C GLY A 56 -2.61 -61.90 -8.37
N PHE A 57 -2.34 -60.76 -9.01
CA PHE A 57 -1.02 -60.40 -9.55
C PHE A 57 -0.59 -59.03 -9.01
N ALA A 58 0.64 -58.95 -8.51
CA ALA A 58 1.23 -57.69 -8.07
C ALA A 58 1.80 -56.88 -9.25
N PRO A 59 1.86 -55.55 -9.15
CA PRO A 59 2.61 -54.70 -10.08
C PRO A 59 4.07 -55.12 -10.19
N ASP A 60 4.68 -54.87 -11.34
CA ASP A 60 6.13 -55.01 -11.47
C ASP A 60 6.83 -53.74 -10.96
N PHE A 61 7.36 -53.82 -9.75
CA PHE A 61 8.07 -52.72 -9.11
C PHE A 61 9.53 -52.60 -9.55
N PHE A 62 10.10 -53.58 -10.26
CA PHE A 62 11.54 -53.71 -10.44
C PHE A 62 12.02 -53.92 -11.89
N ASP A 63 11.13 -54.23 -12.84
CA ASP A 63 11.43 -54.29 -14.28
C ASP A 63 10.91 -53.07 -15.05
N TYR A 64 11.80 -52.11 -15.27
CA TYR A 64 11.45 -50.82 -15.91
C TYR A 64 11.50 -50.84 -17.44
N LEU A 65 11.88 -51.97 -18.05
CA LEU A 65 11.99 -52.09 -19.51
C LEU A 65 10.64 -52.29 -20.21
N LEU A 66 9.57 -52.58 -19.45
CA LEU A 66 8.24 -52.94 -19.94
C LEU A 66 7.17 -51.84 -19.74
N GLY A 67 7.57 -50.67 -19.24
CA GLY A 67 6.65 -49.58 -18.84
C GLY A 67 6.23 -49.68 -17.37
N LEU A 68 5.95 -48.53 -16.75
CA LEU A 68 5.70 -48.46 -15.30
C LEU A 68 4.21 -48.63 -14.96
N ASP A 69 3.91 -49.61 -14.12
CA ASP A 69 2.56 -49.92 -13.66
C ASP A 69 2.01 -48.87 -12.68
N SER A 70 0.74 -48.50 -12.84
CA SER A 70 0.05 -47.56 -11.95
C SER A 70 -0.77 -48.31 -10.90
N ILE A 71 -0.92 -47.68 -9.72
CA ILE A 71 -1.56 -48.29 -8.56
C ILE A 71 -2.82 -47.53 -8.17
N VAL A 72 -3.90 -48.28 -7.88
CA VAL A 72 -5.15 -47.76 -7.34
C VAL A 72 -5.39 -48.34 -5.95
N PHE A 73 -5.49 -47.51 -4.93
CA PHE A 73 -5.92 -47.89 -3.58
C PHE A 73 -7.42 -47.71 -3.44
N THR A 74 -8.09 -48.70 -2.87
CA THR A 74 -9.54 -48.73 -2.62
C THR A 74 -9.88 -49.44 -1.32
N GLY A 75 -11.03 -49.13 -0.73
CA GLY A 75 -11.55 -49.79 0.47
C GLY A 75 -10.74 -49.52 1.74
N SER A 76 -10.88 -50.42 2.71
CA SER A 76 -10.50 -50.22 4.12
C SER A 76 -9.56 -51.29 4.70
N VAL A 77 -9.02 -52.18 3.88
CA VAL A 77 -8.24 -53.35 4.33
C VAL A 77 -6.76 -53.15 4.08
N ASN A 78 -5.93 -53.46 5.08
CA ASN A 78 -4.47 -53.29 5.05
C ASN A 78 -4.08 -51.90 4.52
N THR A 79 -4.51 -50.85 5.24
CA THR A 79 -4.30 -49.44 4.87
C THR A 79 -2.87 -48.92 5.11
N SER A 80 -1.92 -49.82 5.35
CA SER A 80 -0.50 -49.49 5.49
C SER A 80 0.36 -50.47 4.69
N PRO A 81 0.19 -50.52 3.35
CA PRO A 81 0.94 -51.43 2.50
C PRO A 81 2.43 -51.07 2.48
N VAL A 82 3.28 -52.09 2.39
CA VAL A 82 4.74 -51.94 2.45
C VAL A 82 5.40 -52.66 1.27
N VAL A 83 6.48 -52.08 0.75
CA VAL A 83 7.44 -52.78 -0.12
C VAL A 83 8.55 -53.30 0.81
N PRO A 84 8.72 -54.63 1.01
CA PRO A 84 9.67 -55.16 1.98
C PRO A 84 11.12 -54.77 1.67
N GLU A 85 11.86 -54.38 2.73
CA GLU A 85 13.21 -53.84 2.61
C GLU A 85 14.22 -54.83 2.01
N GLU A 86 14.01 -56.12 2.26
CA GLU A 86 14.85 -57.22 1.79
C GLU A 86 14.88 -57.36 0.25
N GLN A 87 14.02 -56.64 -0.47
CA GLN A 87 13.93 -56.68 -1.93
C GLN A 87 14.54 -55.45 -2.65
N PHE A 88 15.09 -54.46 -1.93
CA PHE A 88 15.71 -53.25 -2.51
C PHE A 88 17.09 -53.51 -3.16
N LEU A 89 17.20 -54.46 -4.10
CA LEU A 89 18.38 -54.53 -4.98
C LEU A 89 18.39 -53.36 -5.99
N SER A 90 17.22 -52.77 -6.26
CA SER A 90 17.01 -51.53 -6.99
C SER A 90 15.83 -50.76 -6.35
N PRO A 91 15.75 -49.43 -6.50
CA PRO A 91 14.66 -48.66 -5.89
C PRO A 91 13.34 -48.90 -6.65
N PRO A 92 12.21 -49.20 -5.97
CA PRO A 92 10.95 -49.57 -6.61
C PRO A 92 10.37 -48.38 -7.37
N ARG A 93 9.82 -48.64 -8.56
CA ARG A 93 9.24 -47.60 -9.42
C ARG A 93 7.84 -47.96 -9.89
N ILE A 94 7.00 -46.93 -10.01
CA ILE A 94 5.61 -47.04 -10.46
C ILE A 94 5.23 -45.88 -11.38
N GLY A 95 4.13 -46.07 -12.10
CA GLY A 95 3.61 -45.14 -13.09
C GLY A 95 2.64 -44.08 -12.55
N GLY A 96 2.15 -44.24 -11.31
CA GLY A 96 1.20 -43.32 -10.69
C GLY A 96 0.49 -43.95 -9.49
N ILE A 97 -0.11 -43.12 -8.65
CA ILE A 97 -0.87 -43.51 -7.47
C ILE A 97 -2.24 -42.84 -7.53
N THR A 98 -3.30 -43.61 -7.35
CA THR A 98 -4.67 -43.08 -7.22
C THR A 98 -5.33 -43.68 -5.99
N PHE A 99 -5.81 -42.83 -5.09
CA PHE A 99 -6.78 -43.23 -4.06
C PHE A 99 -8.17 -42.96 -4.63
N ASP A 100 -8.96 -44.01 -4.85
CA ASP A 100 -10.31 -43.83 -5.37
C ASP A 100 -11.26 -43.27 -4.30
N ALA A 101 -12.49 -42.93 -4.70
CA ALA A 101 -13.47 -42.35 -3.78
C ALA A 101 -13.88 -43.27 -2.62
N ALA A 102 -13.60 -44.58 -2.71
CA ALA A 102 -13.93 -45.57 -1.68
C ALA A 102 -12.72 -45.91 -0.78
N ALA A 103 -11.55 -45.33 -1.03
CA ALA A 103 -10.36 -45.54 -0.21
C ALA A 103 -10.53 -44.89 1.18
N ASP A 104 -10.24 -45.66 2.24
CA ASP A 104 -10.05 -45.13 3.59
C ASP A 104 -8.72 -44.34 3.70
N ALA A 105 -8.33 -43.94 4.92
CA ALA A 105 -7.02 -43.31 5.15
C ALA A 105 -5.89 -44.35 5.04
N PHE A 106 -5.09 -44.25 3.99
CA PHE A 106 -3.89 -45.03 3.76
C PHE A 106 -2.63 -44.29 4.19
N THR A 107 -1.63 -45.09 4.60
CA THR A 107 -0.24 -44.66 4.80
C THR A 107 0.64 -45.51 3.89
N ILE A 108 1.26 -44.91 2.87
CA ILE A 108 2.03 -45.65 1.86
C ILE A 108 3.46 -45.14 1.73
N GLY A 109 4.38 -46.01 1.32
CA GLY A 109 5.77 -45.67 1.05
C GLY A 109 6.69 -45.86 2.27
N PRO A 110 8.01 -45.72 2.06
CA PRO A 110 9.00 -45.93 3.11
C PRO A 110 8.84 -44.95 4.26
N ALA A 111 9.00 -45.44 5.49
CA ALA A 111 8.97 -44.64 6.71
C ALA A 111 10.35 -44.11 7.13
N ASP A 112 11.37 -44.33 6.30
CA ASP A 112 12.74 -43.86 6.49
C ASP A 112 13.13 -42.82 5.43
N ALA A 113 14.27 -42.16 5.63
CA ALA A 113 14.76 -41.08 4.76
C ALA A 113 15.69 -41.58 3.63
N ASP A 114 16.09 -42.85 3.67
CA ASP A 114 17.13 -43.42 2.82
C ASP A 114 16.53 -44.13 1.60
N HIS A 115 15.28 -44.59 1.71
CA HIS A 115 14.54 -45.25 0.65
C HIS A 115 13.42 -44.36 0.12
N TYR A 116 13.26 -44.33 -1.21
CA TYR A 116 12.17 -43.64 -1.88
C TYR A 116 11.34 -44.63 -2.69
N LEU A 117 10.01 -44.42 -2.71
CA LEU A 117 9.18 -44.94 -3.79
C LEU A 117 9.23 -43.96 -4.97
N TYR A 118 9.70 -44.42 -6.11
CA TYR A 118 9.89 -43.58 -7.29
C TYR A 118 8.66 -43.60 -8.21
N LEU A 119 8.25 -42.44 -8.68
CA LEU A 119 7.28 -42.25 -9.74
C LEU A 119 8.01 -41.81 -11.00
N GLY A 120 8.03 -42.67 -12.00
CA GLY A 120 8.79 -42.45 -13.23
C GLY A 120 10.22 -43.04 -13.21
N THR A 121 10.89 -42.86 -14.34
CA THR A 121 12.30 -43.22 -14.56
C THR A 121 13.05 -42.07 -15.19
N ASP A 122 14.37 -42.13 -15.19
CA ASP A 122 15.16 -41.25 -16.02
C ASP A 122 14.76 -41.40 -17.51
N GLY A 123 14.78 -40.29 -18.24
CA GLY A 123 14.20 -40.06 -19.56
C GLY A 123 12.67 -39.88 -19.60
N ASP A 124 11.96 -40.09 -18.48
CA ASP A 124 10.49 -40.07 -18.45
C ASP A 124 9.93 -38.69 -18.05
N THR A 125 9.39 -37.98 -19.04
CA THR A 125 8.68 -36.70 -18.84
C THR A 125 7.16 -36.86 -18.86
N THR A 126 6.65 -38.10 -18.90
CA THR A 126 5.21 -38.34 -18.85
C THR A 126 4.67 -37.95 -17.48
N ASP A 127 3.41 -37.49 -17.45
CA ASP A 127 2.75 -37.17 -16.19
C ASP A 127 2.51 -38.46 -15.37
N ARG A 128 3.17 -38.56 -14.22
CA ARG A 128 3.05 -39.67 -13.26
C ARG A 128 2.27 -39.20 -12.03
N PRO A 129 0.92 -39.26 -12.03
CA PRO A 129 0.15 -38.52 -11.04
C PRO A 129 0.05 -39.24 -9.69
N ILE A 130 -0.04 -38.46 -8.61
CA ILE A 130 -0.55 -38.87 -7.30
C ILE A 130 -1.90 -38.19 -7.10
N VAL A 131 -3.00 -38.94 -7.03
CA VAL A 131 -4.36 -38.38 -6.97
C VAL A 131 -5.12 -38.90 -5.75
N ASN A 132 -5.69 -37.99 -4.95
CA ASN A 132 -6.62 -38.34 -3.88
C ASN A 132 -8.06 -37.96 -4.24
N ASN A 133 -8.85 -38.96 -4.70
CA ASN A 133 -10.29 -38.81 -4.93
C ASN A 133 -11.13 -39.23 -3.71
N SER A 134 -10.51 -39.65 -2.62
CA SER A 134 -11.19 -39.91 -1.34
C SER A 134 -11.26 -38.62 -0.51
N THR A 135 -12.28 -38.52 0.34
CA THR A 135 -12.37 -37.45 1.35
C THR A 135 -11.43 -37.67 2.54
N ALA A 136 -10.86 -38.88 2.67
CA ALA A 136 -9.88 -39.17 3.71
C ALA A 136 -8.53 -38.54 3.37
N THR A 137 -7.82 -38.05 4.39
CA THR A 137 -6.42 -37.63 4.25
C THR A 137 -5.54 -38.84 4.02
N GLN A 138 -4.74 -38.81 2.96
CA GLN A 138 -3.80 -39.87 2.63
C GLN A 138 -2.40 -39.46 3.05
N THR A 139 -1.68 -40.38 3.67
CA THR A 139 -0.31 -40.17 4.14
C THR A 139 0.67 -40.91 3.25
N LEU A 140 1.71 -40.21 2.82
CA LEU A 140 2.80 -40.77 2.02
C LEU A 140 4.11 -40.60 2.77
N GLY A 141 4.94 -41.63 2.69
CA GLY A 141 6.31 -41.68 3.18
C GLY A 141 7.28 -40.91 2.28
N ALA A 142 8.51 -41.40 2.18
CA ALA A 142 9.51 -40.81 1.28
C ALA A 142 9.19 -41.14 -0.18
N MET A 143 9.01 -40.10 -0.99
CA MET A 143 8.57 -40.19 -2.38
C MET A 143 9.52 -39.44 -3.30
N ALA A 144 9.83 -40.00 -4.46
CA ALA A 144 10.63 -39.35 -5.48
C ALA A 144 9.87 -39.32 -6.79
N MET A 145 9.71 -38.15 -7.40
CA MET A 145 8.93 -38.01 -8.63
C MET A 145 9.76 -37.30 -9.69
N TYR A 146 9.97 -37.97 -10.84
CA TYR A 146 10.69 -37.40 -11.98
C TYR A 146 9.89 -36.25 -12.60
N ALA A 147 8.65 -36.54 -13.00
CA ALA A 147 7.72 -35.57 -13.55
C ALA A 147 6.29 -35.97 -13.19
N GLY A 148 5.44 -34.99 -12.89
CA GLY A 148 4.00 -35.24 -12.82
C GLY A 148 3.21 -34.34 -11.88
N THR A 149 1.97 -34.75 -11.63
CA THR A 149 0.98 -33.98 -10.88
C THR A 149 0.67 -34.60 -9.53
N VAL A 150 0.70 -33.81 -8.46
CA VAL A 150 0.16 -34.17 -7.15
C VAL A 150 -1.18 -33.46 -6.99
N ASN A 151 -2.27 -34.22 -6.96
CA ASN A 151 -3.65 -33.72 -6.98
C ASN A 151 -4.43 -34.13 -5.73
N ALA A 152 -4.66 -33.17 -4.83
CA ALA A 152 -5.53 -33.32 -3.67
C ALA A 152 -7.00 -33.01 -4.04
N ALA A 153 -7.57 -33.82 -4.94
CA ALA A 153 -8.84 -33.55 -5.60
C ALA A 153 -10.03 -33.51 -4.63
N SER A 154 -10.18 -34.51 -3.76
CA SER A 154 -11.32 -34.62 -2.83
C SER A 154 -10.93 -34.66 -1.35
N GLY A 155 -9.66 -34.90 -1.05
CA GLY A 155 -9.11 -34.94 0.30
C GLY A 155 -7.63 -34.63 0.29
N SER A 156 -7.08 -34.34 1.47
CA SER A 156 -5.70 -33.88 1.62
C SER A 156 -4.66 -34.97 1.36
N LEU A 157 -3.46 -34.53 0.99
CA LEU A 157 -2.26 -35.37 0.83
C LEU A 157 -1.18 -34.87 1.82
N ALA A 158 -0.64 -35.78 2.63
CA ALA A 158 0.42 -35.47 3.59
C ALA A 158 1.66 -36.33 3.33
N PHE A 159 2.76 -35.70 2.94
CA PHE A 159 4.08 -36.31 2.77
C PHE A 159 4.88 -36.13 4.06
N ASN A 160 4.99 -37.19 4.86
CA ASN A 160 5.60 -37.13 6.20
C ASN A 160 7.12 -37.22 6.20
N HIS A 161 7.72 -37.55 5.06
CA HIS A 161 9.17 -37.61 4.85
C HIS A 161 9.56 -36.74 3.66
N ALA A 162 10.86 -36.71 3.34
CA ALA A 162 11.39 -35.91 2.25
C ALA A 162 10.70 -36.26 0.92
N PHE A 163 10.34 -35.22 0.16
CA PHE A 163 9.79 -35.35 -1.17
C PHE A 163 10.81 -34.90 -2.22
N ASN A 164 11.30 -35.82 -3.04
CA ASN A 164 12.29 -35.55 -4.06
C ASN A 164 11.63 -35.07 -5.36
N VAL A 165 11.89 -33.81 -5.71
CA VAL A 165 11.44 -33.15 -6.93
C VAL A 165 12.46 -33.38 -8.04
N GLY A 166 12.02 -34.00 -9.15
CA GLY A 166 12.86 -34.32 -10.30
C GLY A 166 13.49 -35.71 -10.24
N GLY A 167 13.17 -36.53 -9.22
CA GLY A 167 13.61 -37.92 -9.14
C GLY A 167 15.12 -38.11 -8.98
N GLY A 168 15.85 -37.07 -8.60
CA GLY A 168 17.32 -37.04 -8.58
C GLY A 168 17.98 -36.42 -9.82
N ASP A 169 17.20 -35.97 -10.81
CA ASP A 169 17.67 -35.35 -12.04
C ASP A 169 17.07 -33.95 -12.26
N TRP A 170 17.53 -33.25 -13.31
CA TRP A 170 17.23 -31.82 -13.52
C TRP A 170 16.96 -31.46 -14.99
N GLU A 171 16.53 -32.45 -15.77
CA GLU A 171 16.24 -32.29 -17.19
C GLU A 171 14.95 -31.48 -17.43
N SER A 172 14.81 -30.97 -18.66
CA SER A 172 13.60 -30.23 -19.04
C SER A 172 12.37 -31.12 -18.95
N GLY A 173 11.36 -30.66 -18.20
CA GLY A 173 10.12 -31.41 -17.99
C GLY A 173 10.09 -32.22 -16.70
N TYR A 174 11.20 -32.33 -15.94
CA TYR A 174 11.24 -33.04 -14.66
C TYR A 174 10.68 -32.18 -13.53
N ASN A 175 9.42 -31.79 -13.65
CA ASN A 175 8.78 -30.88 -12.73
C ASN A 175 7.59 -31.53 -12.05
N VAL A 176 7.33 -31.09 -10.83
CA VAL A 176 6.18 -31.52 -10.04
C VAL A 176 5.18 -30.37 -9.97
N THR A 177 3.93 -30.64 -10.32
CA THR A 177 2.85 -29.65 -10.24
C THR A 177 1.85 -30.04 -9.16
N LEU A 178 1.56 -29.13 -8.25
CA LEU A 178 0.57 -29.29 -7.19
C LEU A 178 -0.75 -28.67 -7.62
N VAL A 179 -1.83 -29.44 -7.53
CA VAL A 179 -3.19 -29.00 -7.86
C VAL A 179 -4.20 -29.56 -6.85
N GLY A 180 -5.42 -29.05 -6.91
CA GLY A 180 -6.57 -29.59 -6.19
C GLY A 180 -7.17 -28.64 -5.15
N ASP A 181 -8.33 -29.05 -4.66
CA ASP A 181 -9.19 -28.24 -3.77
C ASP A 181 -8.88 -28.44 -2.28
N ASN A 182 -7.99 -29.37 -1.95
CA ASN A 182 -7.64 -29.73 -0.58
C ASN A 182 -6.14 -29.56 -0.32
N ASP A 183 -5.77 -29.60 0.96
CA ASP A 183 -4.40 -29.29 1.37
C ASP A 183 -3.39 -30.36 0.95
N ILE A 184 -2.22 -29.92 0.47
CA ILE A 184 -1.04 -30.76 0.21
C ILE A 184 0.06 -30.33 1.18
N THR A 185 0.55 -31.24 2.01
CA THR A 185 1.55 -30.93 3.05
C THR A 185 2.83 -31.71 2.85
N PHE A 186 3.96 -31.02 2.74
CA PHE A 186 5.31 -31.58 2.79
C PHE A 186 5.90 -31.38 4.18
N ALA A 187 5.65 -32.35 5.06
CA ALA A 187 6.11 -32.30 6.44
C ALA A 187 7.58 -32.67 6.62
N GLY A 188 8.16 -33.44 5.68
CA GLY A 188 9.59 -33.75 5.64
C GLY A 188 10.45 -32.80 4.77
N GLY A 189 9.86 -31.72 4.23
CA GLY A 189 10.56 -30.81 3.33
C GLY A 189 10.75 -31.36 1.92
N LEU A 190 11.38 -30.56 1.06
CA LEU A 190 11.71 -30.92 -0.32
C LEU A 190 13.18 -31.30 -0.47
N THR A 191 13.45 -32.14 -1.45
CA THR A 191 14.81 -32.51 -1.87
C THR A 191 14.86 -32.70 -3.39
N GLY A 192 16.03 -33.08 -3.92
CA GLY A 192 16.25 -33.31 -5.35
C GLY A 192 17.48 -32.57 -5.87
N ALA A 193 17.72 -32.69 -7.17
CA ALA A 193 18.96 -32.21 -7.79
C ALA A 193 18.76 -30.98 -8.70
N GLY A 194 17.53 -30.46 -8.81
CA GLY A 194 17.26 -29.19 -9.47
C GLY A 194 18.03 -28.03 -8.81
N THR A 195 18.42 -27.04 -9.63
CA THR A 195 19.08 -25.80 -9.18
C THR A 195 18.43 -24.56 -9.81
N SER A 196 18.89 -23.35 -9.48
CA SER A 196 18.36 -22.12 -10.09
C SER A 196 18.63 -21.98 -11.60
N ILE A 197 19.55 -22.76 -12.16
CA ILE A 197 19.98 -22.68 -13.57
C ILE A 197 19.66 -23.93 -14.39
N THR A 198 19.08 -24.97 -13.77
CA THR A 198 18.72 -26.21 -14.48
C THR A 198 17.47 -26.03 -15.34
N ALA A 199 17.19 -27.04 -16.18
CA ALA A 199 16.03 -27.02 -17.09
C ALA A 199 14.75 -27.59 -16.46
N GLY A 200 14.87 -28.32 -15.36
CA GLY A 200 13.78 -28.81 -14.52
C GLY A 200 14.25 -29.13 -13.10
N GLY A 201 13.52 -30.00 -12.41
CA GLY A 201 13.62 -30.20 -10.96
C GLY A 201 12.87 -29.12 -10.17
N PHE A 202 11.78 -28.60 -10.74
CA PHE A 202 11.01 -27.49 -10.15
C PHE A 202 9.69 -27.95 -9.55
N LEU A 203 9.28 -27.25 -8.50
CA LEU A 203 7.96 -27.40 -7.91
C LEU A 203 7.06 -26.25 -8.38
N TYR A 204 5.92 -26.57 -8.97
CA TYR A 204 4.87 -25.62 -9.33
C TYR A 204 3.68 -25.76 -8.38
N VAL A 205 3.22 -24.64 -7.83
CA VAL A 205 2.01 -24.56 -7.01
C VAL A 205 0.90 -23.90 -7.82
N ASP A 206 -0.08 -24.71 -8.24
CA ASP A 206 -1.25 -24.36 -9.04
C ASP A 206 -2.54 -24.79 -8.34
N MET A 207 -2.64 -24.45 -7.06
CA MET A 207 -3.69 -24.95 -6.17
C MET A 207 -5.02 -24.18 -6.32
N ARG A 208 -5.30 -23.56 -7.48
CA ARG A 208 -6.53 -22.79 -7.71
C ARG A 208 -7.24 -23.34 -8.94
N GLU A 209 -8.42 -23.91 -8.74
CA GLU A 209 -9.25 -24.40 -9.83
C GLU A 209 -10.46 -23.48 -10.02
N GLN A 210 -10.71 -23.09 -11.29
CA GLN A 210 -11.92 -22.34 -11.64
C GLN A 210 -13.07 -23.32 -11.82
N GLN A 211 -14.09 -23.19 -10.99
CA GLN A 211 -15.29 -23.99 -11.07
C GLN A 211 -16.15 -23.58 -12.28
N PRO A 212 -17.00 -24.49 -12.82
CA PRO A 212 -17.89 -24.19 -13.94
C PRO A 212 -18.84 -23.00 -13.70
N ASP A 213 -19.14 -22.70 -12.43
CA ASP A 213 -19.97 -21.57 -12.01
C ASP A 213 -19.18 -20.26 -11.83
N THR A 214 -17.91 -20.23 -12.25
CA THR A 214 -16.94 -19.14 -12.12
C THR A 214 -16.43 -18.86 -10.71
N SER A 215 -16.88 -19.62 -9.70
CA SER A 215 -16.26 -19.59 -8.38
C SER A 215 -14.87 -20.24 -8.41
N TYR A 216 -14.10 -20.03 -7.36
CA TYR A 216 -12.80 -20.67 -7.18
C TYR A 216 -12.82 -21.47 -5.89
N THR A 217 -12.39 -22.72 -5.99
CA THR A 217 -12.01 -23.56 -4.86
C THR A 217 -10.50 -23.73 -4.89
N TYR A 218 -9.89 -23.83 -3.72
CA TYR A 218 -8.45 -23.99 -3.61
C TYR A 218 -8.09 -24.62 -2.27
N GLY A 219 -7.23 -25.64 -2.33
CA GLY A 219 -6.44 -26.07 -1.20
C GLY A 219 -5.26 -25.14 -0.97
N ARG A 220 -4.43 -25.47 0.03
CA ARG A 220 -3.12 -24.84 0.22
C ARG A 220 -2.01 -25.87 0.15
N ALA A 221 -0.88 -25.47 -0.41
CA ALA A 221 0.36 -26.23 -0.26
C ALA A 221 1.06 -25.78 1.03
N TYR A 222 1.65 -26.71 1.78
CA TYR A 222 2.44 -26.43 2.98
C TYR A 222 3.81 -27.06 2.87
N ILE A 223 4.84 -26.33 3.26
CA ILE A 223 6.17 -26.89 3.56
C ILE A 223 6.50 -26.53 5.01
N THR A 224 6.56 -27.54 5.87
CA THR A 224 6.64 -27.34 7.32
C THR A 224 7.98 -27.73 7.94
N ALA A 225 8.90 -28.26 7.13
CA ALA A 225 10.27 -28.54 7.50
C ALA A 225 11.24 -27.85 6.53
N ASP A 226 12.50 -27.78 6.91
CA ASP A 226 13.56 -27.29 6.02
C ASP A 226 13.73 -28.24 4.82
N SER A 227 13.86 -27.66 3.63
CA SER A 227 14.07 -28.40 2.38
C SER A 227 15.56 -28.63 2.18
N MET A 228 16.00 -29.87 2.39
CA MET A 228 17.40 -30.25 2.47
C MET A 228 17.72 -31.42 1.54
N ILE A 229 18.93 -31.46 1.02
CA ILE A 229 19.52 -32.61 0.32
C ILE A 229 20.20 -33.48 1.39
N PRO A 230 19.70 -34.71 1.64
CA PRO A 230 20.36 -35.64 2.53
C PRO A 230 21.79 -35.93 2.03
N ASN A 231 22.76 -35.92 2.94
CA ASN A 231 24.09 -36.45 2.67
C ASN A 231 24.70 -37.02 3.96
N ASP A 232 25.71 -37.87 3.82
CA ASP A 232 26.31 -38.62 4.93
C ASP A 232 27.21 -37.77 5.86
N LEU A 233 27.47 -36.50 5.52
CA LEU A 233 28.46 -35.66 6.24
C LEU A 233 27.82 -34.42 6.89
N GLU A 234 27.10 -33.59 6.14
CA GLU A 234 26.36 -32.40 6.58
C GLU A 234 25.26 -32.00 5.55
N PRO A 235 23.96 -32.19 5.83
CA PRO A 235 22.88 -31.86 4.88
C PRO A 235 22.96 -30.42 4.34
N THR A 236 22.74 -30.25 3.05
CA THR A 236 22.77 -28.93 2.38
C THR A 236 21.38 -28.49 1.96
N PRO A 237 21.03 -27.19 1.94
CA PRO A 237 19.74 -26.74 1.45
C PRO A 237 19.47 -27.16 0.01
N TRP A 238 18.21 -27.51 -0.29
CA TRP A 238 17.77 -27.88 -1.64
C TRP A 238 17.84 -26.67 -2.57
N GLN A 239 18.45 -26.83 -3.75
CA GLN A 239 18.74 -25.70 -4.64
C GLN A 239 17.65 -25.48 -5.72
N GLY A 240 16.60 -26.30 -5.70
CA GLY A 240 15.56 -26.26 -6.72
C GLY A 240 14.62 -25.07 -6.55
N LYS A 241 13.94 -24.71 -7.65
CA LYS A 241 13.03 -23.58 -7.67
C LYS A 241 11.61 -23.97 -7.30
N VAL A 242 10.98 -23.10 -6.54
CA VAL A 242 9.53 -23.12 -6.28
C VAL A 242 8.87 -21.98 -7.06
N TYR A 243 7.81 -22.32 -7.78
CA TYR A 243 6.97 -21.40 -8.52
C TYR A 243 5.57 -21.41 -7.92
N VAL A 244 5.19 -20.33 -7.25
CA VAL A 244 3.83 -20.13 -6.74
C VAL A 244 3.04 -19.33 -7.77
N ARG A 245 2.33 -20.04 -8.66
CA ARG A 245 1.60 -19.41 -9.77
C ARG A 245 0.16 -19.13 -9.40
N GLN A 246 -0.51 -20.09 -8.77
CA GLN A 246 -1.92 -19.94 -8.35
C GLN A 246 -2.19 -20.60 -6.99
N GLY A 247 -3.08 -20.01 -6.21
CA GLY A 247 -3.35 -20.45 -4.85
C GLY A 247 -2.26 -19.98 -3.87
N ALA A 248 -2.14 -20.68 -2.73
CA ALA A 248 -1.20 -20.29 -1.68
C ALA A 248 -0.23 -21.43 -1.33
N LEU A 249 1.04 -21.05 -1.16
CA LEU A 249 2.05 -21.87 -0.50
C LEU A 249 2.33 -21.29 0.88
N ARG A 250 2.14 -22.08 1.94
CA ARG A 250 2.49 -21.69 3.30
C ARG A 250 3.77 -22.35 3.75
N ILE A 251 4.70 -21.55 4.25
CA ILE A 251 5.94 -22.03 4.86
C ILE A 251 5.94 -21.78 6.36
N SER A 252 6.54 -22.71 7.10
CA SER A 252 6.69 -22.61 8.57
C SER A 252 8.04 -23.09 9.11
N SER A 253 9.03 -23.20 8.23
CA SER A 253 10.43 -23.43 8.58
C SER A 253 11.35 -22.45 7.85
N ASN A 254 12.53 -22.17 8.41
CA ASN A 254 13.45 -21.14 7.93
C ASN A 254 13.94 -21.39 6.49
N LEU A 255 14.30 -22.64 6.20
CA LEU A 255 14.79 -23.09 4.90
C LEU A 255 13.75 -23.95 4.18
N ALA A 256 12.46 -23.74 4.44
CA ALA A 256 11.39 -24.45 3.76
C ALA A 256 11.45 -24.32 2.22
N LEU A 257 11.94 -23.18 1.72
CA LEU A 257 12.12 -22.95 0.27
C LEU A 257 13.49 -23.41 -0.26
N GLY A 258 14.40 -23.86 0.60
CA GLY A 258 15.72 -24.36 0.21
C GLY A 258 16.85 -23.32 0.31
N ASP A 259 17.80 -23.43 -0.62
CA ASP A 259 19.01 -22.62 -0.70
C ASP A 259 18.70 -21.19 -1.15
N PRO A 260 19.21 -20.14 -0.45
CA PRO A 260 18.92 -18.73 -0.75
C PRO A 260 19.15 -18.26 -2.19
N SER A 261 19.97 -18.98 -2.96
CA SER A 261 20.29 -18.70 -4.36
C SER A 261 19.31 -19.31 -5.37
N SER A 262 18.37 -20.13 -4.91
CA SER A 262 17.42 -20.87 -5.75
C SER A 262 16.45 -19.94 -6.46
N GLU A 263 16.02 -18.87 -5.77
CA GLU A 263 14.99 -17.91 -6.18
C GLU A 263 13.59 -18.55 -6.29
N THR A 264 12.75 -18.33 -5.28
CA THR A 264 11.31 -18.63 -5.34
C THR A 264 10.57 -17.57 -6.14
N GLN A 265 9.71 -17.99 -7.07
CA GLN A 265 8.94 -17.08 -7.92
C GLN A 265 7.45 -17.05 -7.56
N ILE A 266 6.89 -15.86 -7.43
CA ILE A 266 5.46 -15.63 -7.17
C ILE A 266 4.85 -14.93 -8.39
N THR A 267 4.00 -15.64 -9.13
CA THR A 267 3.39 -15.16 -10.39
C THR A 267 1.87 -15.10 -10.29
N ASP A 268 1.20 -14.66 -11.36
CA ASP A 268 -0.25 -14.67 -11.57
C ASP A 268 -1.07 -14.35 -10.32
N THR A 269 -1.75 -15.33 -9.72
CA THR A 269 -2.60 -15.17 -8.52
C THR A 269 -2.03 -15.88 -7.29
N GLY A 270 -0.78 -16.34 -7.37
CA GLY A 270 -0.09 -17.04 -6.29
C GLY A 270 0.25 -16.16 -5.09
N THR A 271 0.24 -16.74 -3.91
CA THR A 271 0.61 -16.08 -2.64
C THR A 271 1.60 -16.95 -1.86
N LEU A 272 2.67 -16.35 -1.35
CA LEU A 272 3.51 -16.97 -0.32
C LEU A 272 3.00 -16.55 1.07
N GLU A 273 2.59 -17.53 1.86
CA GLU A 273 2.15 -17.34 3.24
C GLU A 273 3.24 -17.72 4.25
N LEU A 274 3.36 -16.93 5.32
CA LEU A 274 4.35 -17.13 6.38
C LEU A 274 3.68 -17.43 7.72
N ALA A 275 4.21 -18.42 8.44
CA ALA A 275 3.83 -18.75 9.81
C ALA A 275 5.05 -19.23 10.62
N GLY A 276 4.94 -19.25 11.96
CA GLY A 276 5.84 -20.04 12.82
C GLY A 276 7.05 -19.33 13.43
N ASN A 277 7.21 -18.01 13.25
CA ASN A 277 8.36 -17.22 13.71
C ASN A 277 9.67 -17.54 12.96
N ILE A 278 9.59 -17.60 11.64
CA ILE A 278 10.68 -18.01 10.76
C ILE A 278 11.49 -16.83 10.23
N THR A 279 12.76 -17.10 9.92
CA THR A 279 13.64 -16.22 9.16
C THR A 279 13.89 -16.85 7.80
N VAL A 280 13.41 -16.20 6.74
CA VAL A 280 13.46 -16.70 5.36
C VAL A 280 14.58 -15.98 4.60
N PRO A 281 15.71 -16.65 4.32
CA PRO A 281 16.82 -16.08 3.56
C PRO A 281 16.61 -16.19 2.03
N GLU A 282 15.57 -16.90 1.60
CA GLU A 282 15.30 -17.16 0.19
C GLU A 282 15.09 -15.88 -0.63
N THR A 283 15.75 -15.80 -1.79
CA THR A 283 15.47 -14.74 -2.76
C THR A 283 14.05 -14.89 -3.31
N ILE A 284 13.24 -13.85 -3.23
CA ILE A 284 11.86 -13.87 -3.72
C ILE A 284 11.74 -12.98 -4.96
N ARG A 285 11.46 -13.60 -6.10
CA ARG A 285 11.03 -12.88 -7.31
C ARG A 285 9.52 -12.83 -7.35
N PHE A 286 8.95 -11.66 -7.61
CA PHE A 286 7.50 -11.53 -7.73
C PHE A 286 7.09 -10.64 -8.89
N PHE A 287 5.92 -10.92 -9.43
CA PHE A 287 5.32 -10.15 -10.52
C PHE A 287 4.15 -9.33 -9.99
N GLY A 288 3.95 -8.15 -10.57
CA GLY A 288 2.77 -7.35 -10.26
C GLY A 288 1.47 -8.10 -10.57
N LYS A 289 0.45 -7.88 -9.75
CA LYS A 289 -0.84 -8.58 -9.77
C LYS A 289 -1.87 -7.82 -10.60
N GLY A 290 -2.76 -8.58 -11.25
CA GLY A 290 -3.97 -8.07 -11.90
C GLY A 290 -5.17 -7.97 -10.95
N GLY A 291 -5.26 -8.90 -9.99
CA GLY A 291 -6.28 -8.95 -8.94
C GLY A 291 -5.85 -8.24 -7.66
N THR A 292 -6.30 -8.78 -6.52
CA THR A 292 -6.06 -8.26 -5.15
C THR A 292 -5.30 -9.26 -4.27
N GLU A 293 -4.86 -10.38 -4.83
CA GLU A 293 -4.14 -11.43 -4.11
C GLU A 293 -2.79 -10.89 -3.59
N PRO A 294 -2.45 -11.14 -2.31
CA PRO A 294 -1.18 -10.74 -1.76
C PRO A 294 -0.02 -11.48 -2.43
N ILE A 295 1.10 -10.79 -2.62
CA ILE A 295 2.37 -11.43 -2.98
C ILE A 295 2.88 -12.20 -1.75
N ILE A 296 2.96 -11.50 -0.62
CA ILE A 296 3.30 -12.06 0.70
C ILE A 296 2.11 -11.86 1.63
N ASN A 297 1.73 -12.93 2.34
CA ASN A 297 0.79 -12.84 3.45
C ASN A 297 1.35 -13.45 4.74
N ASN A 298 1.53 -12.63 5.76
CA ASN A 298 1.89 -13.11 7.09
C ASN A 298 0.64 -13.53 7.87
N VAL A 299 0.41 -14.83 7.97
CA VAL A 299 -0.82 -15.37 8.59
C VAL A 299 -0.69 -15.57 10.10
N GLY A 300 0.53 -15.54 10.63
CA GLY A 300 0.77 -15.60 12.08
C GLY A 300 2.25 -15.69 12.46
N GLY A 301 2.55 -15.39 13.72
CA GLY A 301 3.93 -15.34 14.22
C GLY A 301 4.72 -14.12 13.75
N ASN A 302 5.96 -14.02 14.22
CA ASN A 302 6.88 -12.93 13.91
C ASN A 302 7.92 -13.41 12.90
N ASN A 303 7.64 -13.21 11.62
CA ASN A 303 8.45 -13.73 10.53
C ASN A 303 9.34 -12.63 9.95
N THR A 304 10.56 -12.99 9.54
CA THR A 304 11.54 -12.06 8.95
C THR A 304 11.98 -12.57 7.60
N MET A 305 11.95 -11.72 6.57
CA MET A 305 12.43 -12.02 5.23
C MET A 305 13.74 -11.25 4.99
N THR A 306 14.85 -11.98 4.98
CA THR A 306 16.21 -11.43 4.80
C THR A 306 16.73 -11.61 3.38
N GLY A 307 16.10 -12.51 2.60
CA GLY A 307 16.42 -12.71 1.19
C GLY A 307 16.08 -11.50 0.32
N THR A 308 16.70 -11.45 -0.86
CA THR A 308 16.53 -10.32 -1.79
C THR A 308 15.15 -10.34 -2.44
N PHE A 309 14.51 -9.19 -2.51
CA PHE A 309 13.24 -9.02 -3.22
C PHE A 309 13.49 -8.52 -4.64
N ILE A 310 13.03 -9.28 -5.64
CA ILE A 310 13.19 -8.94 -7.05
C ILE A 310 11.82 -8.75 -7.69
N GLY A 311 11.42 -7.50 -7.84
CA GLY A 311 10.22 -7.16 -8.58
C GLY A 311 10.41 -7.35 -10.10
N ALA A 312 9.47 -8.02 -10.75
CA ALA A 312 9.41 -8.23 -12.18
C ALA A 312 8.16 -7.59 -12.80
N THR A 313 8.21 -7.33 -14.11
CA THR A 313 7.09 -6.69 -14.83
C THR A 313 5.91 -7.64 -14.97
N GLY A 314 4.75 -7.23 -14.49
CA GLY A 314 3.47 -7.93 -14.65
C GLY A 314 2.30 -6.94 -14.55
N GLY A 315 1.25 -7.33 -13.82
CA GLY A 315 0.14 -6.47 -13.45
C GLY A 315 0.56 -5.21 -12.67
N GLY A 316 -0.40 -4.31 -12.43
CA GLY A 316 -0.15 -2.98 -11.88
C GLY A 316 0.00 -2.91 -10.36
N ASN A 317 -0.39 -3.97 -9.64
CA ASN A 317 -0.61 -3.89 -8.19
C ASN A 317 0.37 -4.79 -7.42
N TYR A 318 0.85 -4.33 -6.27
CA TYR A 318 1.81 -5.05 -5.42
C TYR A 318 1.29 -5.03 -3.99
N PHE A 319 0.81 -6.18 -3.53
CA PHE A 319 0.12 -6.33 -2.25
C PHE A 319 1.01 -7.06 -1.24
N PHE A 320 1.26 -6.42 -0.11
CA PHE A 320 1.91 -7.03 1.05
C PHE A 320 0.93 -6.99 2.22
N ARG A 321 0.76 -8.14 2.88
CA ARG A 321 -0.29 -8.31 3.88
C ARG A 321 0.26 -8.96 5.14
N SER A 322 -0.22 -8.52 6.29
CA SER A 322 0.02 -9.17 7.58
C SER A 322 -1.29 -9.30 8.35
N ASP A 323 -1.86 -10.51 8.38
CA ASP A 323 -3.13 -10.79 9.04
C ASP A 323 -2.98 -10.92 10.56
N ALA A 324 -1.87 -11.49 11.03
CA ALA A 324 -1.58 -11.63 12.45
C ALA A 324 -0.07 -11.73 12.71
N GLY A 325 0.38 -11.35 13.92
CA GLY A 325 1.81 -11.27 14.24
C GLY A 325 2.50 -10.15 13.46
N LYS A 326 3.82 -10.27 13.24
CA LYS A 326 4.62 -9.27 12.53
C LYS A 326 5.39 -9.88 11.36
N VAL A 327 5.38 -9.23 10.19
CA VAL A 327 6.35 -9.51 9.11
C VAL A 327 7.37 -8.41 9.01
N THR A 328 8.66 -8.77 8.98
CA THR A 328 9.76 -7.83 8.77
C THR A 328 10.43 -8.14 7.44
N ILE A 329 10.51 -7.18 6.52
CA ILE A 329 11.16 -7.32 5.21
C ILE A 329 12.42 -6.46 5.23
N GLU A 330 13.59 -7.11 5.13
CA GLU A 330 14.89 -6.43 5.24
C GLU A 330 15.46 -5.98 3.90
N SER A 331 14.81 -6.36 2.79
CA SER A 331 15.29 -6.07 1.44
C SER A 331 14.73 -4.76 0.89
N ASP A 332 15.52 -4.10 0.04
CA ASP A 332 15.07 -2.98 -0.78
C ASP A 332 14.01 -3.43 -1.80
N LEU A 333 13.07 -2.54 -2.09
CA LEU A 333 12.05 -2.75 -3.10
C LEU A 333 11.91 -1.53 -4.00
N LEU A 334 12.54 -1.63 -5.17
CA LEU A 334 12.46 -0.61 -6.20
C LEU A 334 11.31 -0.90 -7.18
N CYS A 335 10.65 0.15 -7.69
CA CYS A 335 9.55 0.02 -8.63
C CYS A 335 9.97 -0.79 -9.88
N PRO A 336 9.34 -1.96 -10.13
CA PRO A 336 9.88 -2.91 -11.09
C PRO A 336 9.51 -2.62 -12.55
N GLY A 337 8.58 -1.71 -12.83
CA GLY A 337 8.11 -1.46 -14.20
C GLY A 337 7.58 -0.05 -14.42
N THR A 338 7.41 0.33 -15.69
CA THR A 338 6.77 1.59 -16.10
C THR A 338 5.24 1.44 -16.11
N GLY A 339 4.51 2.54 -16.32
CA GLY A 339 3.04 2.56 -16.30
C GLY A 339 2.47 2.73 -14.88
N THR A 340 1.17 2.50 -14.71
CA THR A 340 0.53 2.63 -13.39
C THR A 340 0.98 1.50 -12.47
N ARG A 341 1.70 1.84 -11.40
CA ARG A 341 2.19 0.91 -10.38
C ARG A 341 1.69 1.34 -9.02
N ARG A 342 1.04 0.43 -8.30
CA ARG A 342 0.43 0.70 -7.00
C ARG A 342 1.00 -0.24 -5.95
N PHE A 343 1.53 0.36 -4.89
CA PHE A 343 2.08 -0.36 -3.75
C PHE A 343 1.06 -0.36 -2.61
N TYR A 344 0.78 -1.53 -2.05
CA TYR A 344 -0.25 -1.70 -1.04
C TYR A 344 0.25 -2.47 0.17
N LEU A 345 -0.09 -1.93 1.34
CA LEU A 345 0.09 -2.53 2.66
C LEU A 345 -1.27 -2.79 3.30
N TYR A 346 -1.54 -4.04 3.67
CA TYR A 346 -2.83 -4.51 4.21
C TYR A 346 -2.65 -5.38 5.47
N GLY A 347 -3.79 -5.74 6.07
CA GLY A 347 -3.90 -6.71 7.15
C GLY A 347 -4.03 -6.08 8.55
N ALA A 348 -4.57 -6.85 9.48
CA ALA A 348 -4.82 -6.42 10.86
C ALA A 348 -3.59 -6.55 11.78
N GLY A 349 -2.59 -7.32 11.38
CA GLY A 349 -1.32 -7.50 12.09
C GLY A 349 -0.32 -6.38 11.84
N GLU A 350 0.94 -6.65 12.18
CA GLU A 350 2.04 -5.71 11.99
C GLU A 350 2.90 -6.07 10.78
N GLY A 351 3.44 -5.05 10.11
CA GLY A 351 4.43 -5.21 9.06
C GLY A 351 5.53 -4.16 9.17
N GLU A 352 6.73 -4.49 8.71
CA GLU A 352 7.85 -3.56 8.66
C GLU A 352 8.66 -3.74 7.38
N PHE A 353 8.92 -2.64 6.67
CA PHE A 353 9.95 -2.57 5.63
C PHE A 353 11.15 -1.82 6.18
N LYS A 354 12.29 -2.53 6.30
CA LYS A 354 13.58 -1.94 6.69
C LYS A 354 14.40 -1.48 5.49
N GLY A 355 14.20 -2.10 4.33
CA GLY A 355 14.80 -1.66 3.07
C GLY A 355 14.10 -0.43 2.48
N ASN A 356 14.73 0.17 1.47
CA ASN A 356 14.18 1.28 0.71
C ASN A 356 12.99 0.82 -0.16
N VAL A 357 11.79 1.35 0.08
CA VAL A 357 10.74 1.37 -0.95
C VAL A 357 11.00 2.57 -1.86
N GLY A 358 11.41 2.32 -3.10
CA GLY A 358 11.99 3.34 -3.96
C GLY A 358 11.47 3.34 -5.39
N ASP A 359 11.61 4.48 -6.07
CA ASP A 359 11.51 4.54 -7.53
C ASP A 359 12.80 4.00 -8.17
N ASN A 360 12.72 3.56 -9.43
CA ASN A 360 13.86 3.02 -10.19
C ASN A 360 14.05 3.77 -11.51
N GLY A 361 14.69 4.94 -11.43
CA GLY A 361 14.86 5.83 -12.57
C GLY A 361 13.50 6.30 -13.11
N SER A 362 13.16 5.94 -14.35
CA SER A 362 11.86 6.28 -14.95
C SER A 362 10.69 5.39 -14.51
N ARG A 363 10.95 4.33 -13.73
CA ARG A 363 9.94 3.45 -13.17
C ARG A 363 9.54 4.00 -11.81
N VAL A 364 8.32 4.52 -11.71
CA VAL A 364 7.83 5.21 -10.50
C VAL A 364 6.64 4.51 -9.92
N TRP A 365 6.54 4.49 -8.59
CA TRP A 365 5.28 4.17 -7.93
C TRP A 365 4.28 5.29 -8.23
N THR A 366 3.09 4.94 -8.71
CA THR A 366 2.02 5.91 -8.94
C THR A 366 1.33 6.26 -7.63
N TYR A 367 1.11 5.24 -6.78
CA TYR A 367 0.45 5.39 -5.50
C TYR A 367 1.03 4.43 -4.46
N PHE A 368 1.12 4.92 -3.22
CA PHE A 368 1.44 4.12 -2.05
C PHE A 368 0.22 4.12 -1.12
N TYR A 369 -0.24 2.94 -0.73
CA TYR A 369 -1.45 2.77 0.06
C TYR A 369 -1.20 1.94 1.31
N LYS A 370 -1.73 2.42 2.44
CA LYS A 370 -1.92 1.66 3.67
C LYS A 370 -3.43 1.52 3.96
N TYR A 371 -3.89 0.29 4.13
CA TYR A 371 -5.27 -0.09 4.43
C TYR A 371 -5.35 -0.97 5.68
N ASP A 372 -6.58 -1.26 6.10
CA ASP A 372 -6.94 -2.07 7.27
C ASP A 372 -6.40 -1.52 8.61
N SER A 373 -6.87 -2.11 9.70
CA SER A 373 -6.58 -1.63 11.06
C SER A 373 -5.14 -1.84 11.54
N GLY A 374 -4.34 -2.65 10.83
CA GLY A 374 -2.99 -3.02 11.27
C GLY A 374 -1.97 -1.88 11.22
N LYS A 375 -0.77 -2.14 11.73
CA LYS A 375 0.35 -1.18 11.75
C LYS A 375 1.44 -1.62 10.77
N TRP A 376 1.75 -0.77 9.79
CA TRP A 376 2.94 -0.94 8.96
C TRP A 376 3.98 0.11 9.29
N THR A 377 5.24 -0.29 9.43
CA THR A 377 6.36 0.59 9.76
C THR A 377 7.35 0.65 8.60
N LEU A 378 7.79 1.85 8.24
CA LEU A 378 8.90 2.07 7.31
C LEU A 378 10.09 2.57 8.13
N SER A 379 11.12 1.74 8.26
CA SER A 379 12.32 2.08 9.04
C SER A 379 13.55 2.36 8.18
N GLY A 380 13.48 2.03 6.88
CA GLY A 380 14.46 2.44 5.88
C GLY A 380 14.21 3.84 5.30
N ILE A 381 15.22 4.37 4.61
CA ILE A 381 15.09 5.61 3.82
C ILE A 381 14.30 5.28 2.54
N ASN A 382 13.06 5.75 2.43
CA ASN A 382 12.20 5.47 1.28
C ASN A 382 12.27 6.60 0.26
N THR A 383 12.57 6.24 -0.98
CA THR A 383 12.82 7.21 -2.06
C THR A 383 11.69 7.29 -3.10
N TYR A 384 10.55 6.62 -2.86
CA TYR A 384 9.40 6.68 -3.76
C TYR A 384 8.84 8.12 -3.84
N THR A 385 8.36 8.51 -5.03
CA THR A 385 7.77 9.85 -5.23
C THR A 385 6.25 9.91 -5.17
N ALA A 386 5.60 8.74 -5.19
CA ALA A 386 4.16 8.57 -5.08
C ALA A 386 3.58 9.28 -3.85
N THR A 387 2.34 9.78 -3.95
CA THR A 387 1.57 10.22 -2.78
C THR A 387 1.30 9.03 -1.85
N THR A 388 1.44 9.27 -0.55
CA THR A 388 1.20 8.29 0.51
C THR A 388 -0.21 8.46 1.05
N PHE A 389 -1.04 7.44 0.89
CA PHE A 389 -2.41 7.42 1.39
C PHE A 389 -2.57 6.40 2.52
N ILE A 390 -3.02 6.86 3.68
CA ILE A 390 -3.34 6.03 4.84
C ILE A 390 -4.86 6.01 4.96
N TYR A 391 -5.47 4.94 4.46
CA TYR A 391 -6.93 4.78 4.46
C TYR A 391 -7.47 4.32 5.80
N ASP A 392 -6.72 3.51 6.55
CA ASP A 392 -7.06 3.06 7.89
C ASP A 392 -5.81 2.52 8.62
N GLY A 393 -5.92 2.34 9.94
CA GLY A 393 -4.84 1.87 10.80
C GLY A 393 -3.62 2.79 10.77
N THR A 394 -2.45 2.23 11.05
CA THR A 394 -1.23 3.04 11.26
C THR A 394 -0.19 2.80 10.17
N LEU A 395 0.27 3.88 9.52
CA LEU A 395 1.56 3.90 8.85
C LEU A 395 2.56 4.64 9.74
N ALA A 396 3.61 3.96 10.16
CA ALA A 396 4.63 4.51 11.04
C ALA A 396 5.96 4.72 10.32
N LEU A 397 6.70 5.75 10.71
CA LEU A 397 8.13 5.89 10.43
C LEU A 397 8.90 5.67 11.74
N ALA A 398 10.00 4.92 11.67
CA ALA A 398 10.81 4.61 12.85
C ALA A 398 12.31 4.61 12.52
N GLY A 399 13.16 4.83 13.54
CA GLY A 399 14.60 4.91 13.35
C GLY A 399 14.98 6.02 12.35
N GLU A 400 15.69 5.66 11.29
CA GLU A 400 16.07 6.57 10.18
C GLU A 400 15.02 6.58 9.04
N GLY A 401 13.83 6.05 9.30
CA GLY A 401 12.74 5.98 8.33
C GLY A 401 12.36 7.34 7.77
N THR A 402 12.33 7.49 6.44
CA THR A 402 11.91 8.75 5.80
C THR A 402 11.04 8.48 4.58
N ILE A 403 10.19 9.46 4.24
CA ILE A 403 9.40 9.50 3.01
C ILE A 403 9.48 10.89 2.36
N ASN A 404 10.60 11.60 2.51
CA ASN A 404 10.74 13.02 2.11
C ASN A 404 10.56 13.25 0.61
N GLN A 405 10.71 12.20 -0.19
CA GLN A 405 10.46 12.23 -1.62
C GLN A 405 8.97 12.07 -1.98
N THR A 406 8.04 11.82 -1.04
CA THR A 406 6.61 11.88 -1.37
C THR A 406 6.17 13.32 -1.59
N GLY A 407 5.33 13.57 -2.60
CA GLY A 407 4.73 14.90 -2.79
C GLY A 407 3.62 15.21 -1.77
N GLY A 408 3.10 14.20 -1.08
CA GLY A 408 1.98 14.36 -0.16
C GLY A 408 1.67 13.14 0.69
N ILE A 409 1.16 13.41 1.88
CA ILE A 409 0.78 12.42 2.89
C ILE A 409 -0.67 12.69 3.27
N ARG A 410 -1.52 11.67 3.19
CA ARG A 410 -2.94 11.78 3.52
C ARG A 410 -3.33 10.79 4.61
N ALA A 411 -3.68 11.28 5.79
CA ALA A 411 -4.36 10.52 6.84
C ALA A 411 -5.87 10.60 6.58
N ASN A 412 -6.38 9.68 5.75
CA ASN A 412 -7.62 9.88 4.99
C ASN A 412 -8.90 9.96 5.84
N ILE A 413 -8.98 9.17 6.91
CA ILE A 413 -10.17 9.07 7.78
C ILE A 413 -9.78 9.16 9.26
N ALA A 414 -10.77 9.30 10.16
CA ALA A 414 -10.54 9.48 11.59
C ALA A 414 -9.69 8.38 12.25
N THR A 415 -9.79 7.14 11.78
CA THR A 415 -9.03 5.98 12.31
C THR A 415 -7.65 5.82 11.68
N SER A 416 -7.31 6.59 10.64
CA SER A 416 -5.98 6.56 10.03
C SER A 416 -4.96 7.31 10.90
N VAL A 417 -3.78 6.72 11.07
CA VAL A 417 -2.70 7.26 11.89
C VAL A 417 -1.40 7.32 11.08
N PHE A 418 -0.79 8.50 11.02
CA PHE A 418 0.58 8.68 10.58
C PHE A 418 1.48 8.82 11.82
N ASP A 419 2.25 7.79 12.15
CA ASP A 419 3.01 7.71 13.40
C ASP A 419 4.50 7.96 13.16
N VAL A 420 4.99 9.13 13.51
CA VAL A 420 6.39 9.54 13.39
C VAL A 420 7.11 9.59 14.75
N SER A 421 6.45 9.14 15.81
CA SER A 421 7.00 9.15 17.18
C SER A 421 8.19 8.21 17.37
N GLY A 422 8.39 7.25 16.45
CA GLY A 422 9.49 6.31 16.48
C GLY A 422 10.78 6.78 15.81
N LEU A 423 10.83 8.01 15.26
CA LEU A 423 12.00 8.53 14.55
C LEU A 423 13.16 8.87 15.49
N SER A 424 14.39 8.48 15.12
CA SER A 424 15.61 8.83 15.87
C SER A 424 15.84 10.35 15.95
N ALA A 425 15.42 11.08 14.92
CA ALA A 425 15.49 12.54 14.87
C ALA A 425 14.53 13.22 15.86
N GLY A 426 13.62 12.46 16.49
CA GLY A 426 12.61 12.96 17.43
C GLY A 426 11.44 13.70 16.77
N LYS A 427 11.50 13.96 15.46
CA LYS A 427 10.45 14.64 14.70
C LYS A 427 10.49 14.30 13.21
N TYR A 428 9.37 14.51 12.54
CA TYR A 428 9.27 14.49 11.08
C TYR A 428 9.24 15.93 10.53
N THR A 429 10.10 16.22 9.55
CA THR A 429 10.15 17.54 8.92
C THR A 429 9.55 17.46 7.51
N LEU A 430 8.42 18.11 7.30
CA LEU A 430 7.79 18.24 5.99
C LEU A 430 8.54 19.28 5.17
N GLY A 431 8.88 18.94 3.94
CA GLY A 431 9.41 19.92 2.98
C GLY A 431 10.91 19.85 2.75
N VAL A 432 11.62 18.86 3.32
CA VAL A 432 13.10 18.79 3.30
C VAL A 432 13.65 18.69 1.88
N GLU A 433 13.06 17.82 1.05
CA GLU A 433 13.54 17.54 -0.30
C GLU A 433 12.76 18.29 -1.39
N LYS A 434 11.49 18.59 -1.10
CA LYS A 434 10.58 19.35 -1.96
C LYS A 434 9.37 19.79 -1.16
N VAL A 435 8.55 20.67 -1.71
CA VAL A 435 7.25 21.03 -1.12
C VAL A 435 6.42 19.77 -0.88
N GLN A 436 5.98 19.59 0.36
CA GLN A 436 5.11 18.50 0.78
C GLN A 436 3.81 19.04 1.38
N TRP A 437 2.79 18.20 1.36
CA TRP A 437 1.57 18.46 2.10
C TRP A 437 1.19 17.28 2.98
N LEU A 438 0.56 17.59 4.11
CA LEU A 438 -0.04 16.62 5.02
C LEU A 438 -1.49 17.01 5.24
N ASP A 439 -2.40 16.17 4.77
CA ASP A 439 -3.84 16.44 4.88
C ASP A 439 -4.65 15.27 5.43
N GLY A 440 -5.92 15.55 5.68
CA GLY A 440 -6.94 14.55 5.94
C GLY A 440 -7.62 14.69 7.29
N LYS A 441 -8.19 13.59 7.76
CA LYS A 441 -9.07 13.55 8.95
C LYS A 441 -8.51 12.72 10.10
N GLY A 442 -7.32 12.16 9.93
CA GLY A 442 -6.72 11.21 10.87
C GLY A 442 -5.90 11.87 11.98
N THR A 443 -5.05 11.06 12.59
CA THR A 443 -4.10 11.50 13.63
C THR A 443 -2.67 11.42 13.11
N VAL A 444 -1.86 12.42 13.45
CA VAL A 444 -0.41 12.45 13.27
C VAL A 444 0.20 12.32 14.65
N LYS A 445 0.94 11.25 14.91
CA LYS A 445 1.52 10.98 16.23
C LYS A 445 3.01 11.25 16.22
N GLY A 446 3.50 12.03 17.18
CA GLY A 446 4.88 12.50 17.26
C GLY A 446 5.06 13.89 16.65
N ASN A 447 6.26 14.44 16.84
CA ASN A 447 6.55 15.84 16.56
C ASN A 447 6.71 16.12 15.07
N VAL A 448 6.20 17.27 14.62
CA VAL A 448 6.19 17.68 13.22
C VAL A 448 6.66 19.13 13.04
N ASP A 449 7.62 19.31 12.14
CA ASP A 449 8.00 20.63 11.61
C ASP A 449 7.52 20.76 10.16
N VAL A 450 6.91 21.89 9.82
CA VAL A 450 6.50 22.22 8.45
C VAL A 450 7.40 23.34 7.92
N LEU A 451 8.19 23.06 6.88
CA LEU A 451 9.07 24.04 6.24
C LEU A 451 8.31 24.96 5.29
N GLY A 452 8.93 26.11 4.98
CA GLY A 452 8.40 27.09 4.05
C GLY A 452 7.99 26.49 2.69
N GLY A 453 6.81 26.89 2.20
CA GLY A 453 6.22 26.37 0.96
C GLY A 453 5.45 25.06 1.13
N SER A 454 5.70 24.29 2.19
CA SER A 454 4.92 23.10 2.58
C SER A 454 3.72 23.48 3.43
N TYR A 455 2.74 22.58 3.52
CA TYR A 455 1.49 22.91 4.20
C TYR A 455 0.78 21.74 4.86
N ILE A 456 -0.08 22.09 5.80
CA ILE A 456 -1.05 21.19 6.40
C ILE A 456 -2.46 21.60 6.00
N ARG A 457 -3.39 20.65 6.04
CA ARG A 457 -4.81 20.91 5.81
C ARG A 457 -5.68 19.89 6.53
N ALA A 458 -6.68 20.33 7.27
CA ALA A 458 -7.71 19.43 7.75
C ALA A 458 -8.69 19.07 6.62
N GLY A 459 -9.08 17.80 6.53
CA GLY A 459 -10.06 17.32 5.55
C GLY A 459 -9.52 16.88 4.19
N VAL A 460 -10.39 16.19 3.45
CA VAL A 460 -10.14 15.63 2.11
C VAL A 460 -11.31 16.01 1.21
N ASN A 461 -11.08 16.96 0.29
CA ASN A 461 -12.11 17.45 -0.64
C ASN A 461 -13.39 17.92 0.08
N GLY A 462 -13.25 18.47 1.28
CA GLY A 462 -14.35 18.81 2.17
C GLY A 462 -13.84 18.99 3.59
N ILE A 463 -14.74 19.39 4.48
CA ILE A 463 -14.42 19.72 5.86
C ILE A 463 -13.85 18.52 6.64
N GLY A 464 -12.87 18.76 7.50
CA GLY A 464 -12.36 17.73 8.42
C GLY A 464 -11.61 18.23 9.64
N LEU A 465 -11.28 17.27 10.50
CA LEU A 465 -10.49 17.42 11.71
C LEU A 465 -9.16 16.68 11.54
N LEU A 466 -8.02 17.36 11.56
CA LEU A 466 -6.71 16.71 11.56
C LEU A 466 -6.09 16.85 12.95
N THR A 467 -5.75 15.73 13.58
CA THR A 467 -5.19 15.72 14.93
C THR A 467 -3.67 15.56 14.90
N PHE A 468 -2.95 16.36 15.68
CA PHE A 468 -1.55 16.19 16.02
C PHE A 468 -1.46 15.77 17.49
N ASP A 469 -0.85 14.61 17.74
CA ASP A 469 -0.55 14.04 19.06
C ASP A 469 0.97 14.13 19.29
N GLY A 470 1.44 15.33 19.57
CA GLY A 470 2.85 15.74 19.57
C GLY A 470 3.02 17.21 19.15
N ASP A 471 4.25 17.71 19.15
CA ASP A 471 4.54 19.10 18.81
C ASP A 471 4.22 19.40 17.34
N LEU A 472 3.63 20.57 17.07
CA LEU A 472 3.39 21.07 15.72
C LEU A 472 4.06 22.44 15.54
N THR A 473 5.07 22.51 14.68
CA THR A 473 5.74 23.75 14.33
C THR A 473 5.51 24.13 12.87
N LEU A 474 4.93 25.30 12.61
CA LEU A 474 4.89 25.91 11.28
C LEU A 474 5.99 26.97 11.18
N GLN A 475 6.98 26.71 10.32
CA GLN A 475 8.08 27.65 10.10
C GLN A 475 7.67 28.81 9.19
N SER A 476 8.58 29.77 9.00
CA SER A 476 8.35 30.90 8.10
C SER A 476 8.03 30.43 6.68
N GLY A 477 6.92 30.94 6.11
CA GLY A 477 6.41 30.56 4.80
C GLY A 477 5.67 29.22 4.73
N ALA A 478 5.55 28.49 5.86
CA ALA A 478 4.67 27.33 5.95
C ALA A 478 3.23 27.81 6.17
N PHE A 479 2.25 27.04 5.70
CA PHE A 479 0.86 27.46 5.78
C PHE A 479 -0.11 26.35 6.19
N ASN A 480 -1.20 26.76 6.83
CA ASN A 480 -2.38 25.94 7.04
C ASN A 480 -3.46 26.37 6.04
N ASN A 481 -3.99 25.45 5.26
CA ASN A 481 -5.16 25.71 4.43
C ASN A 481 -6.42 25.40 5.24
N TRP A 482 -7.27 26.40 5.41
CA TRP A 482 -8.51 26.29 6.18
C TRP A 482 -9.73 26.56 5.29
N GLN A 483 -10.78 25.77 5.48
CA GLN A 483 -12.01 25.82 4.70
C GLN A 483 -13.25 25.90 5.60
N ILE A 484 -14.33 26.49 5.06
CA ILE A 484 -15.66 26.53 5.68
C ILE A 484 -16.69 25.84 4.79
N GLY A 485 -17.65 25.16 5.42
CA GLY A 485 -18.72 24.43 4.74
C GLY A 485 -19.89 25.33 4.32
N ASN A 486 -20.73 24.80 3.42
CA ASN A 486 -21.91 25.49 2.88
C ASN A 486 -22.97 25.89 3.92
N ALA A 487 -22.89 25.34 5.14
CA ALA A 487 -23.81 25.69 6.21
C ALA A 487 -23.56 27.10 6.76
N LEU A 488 -22.40 27.71 6.47
CA LEU A 488 -21.98 29.02 7.00
C LEU A 488 -22.20 29.09 8.51
N LEU A 489 -21.62 28.12 9.23
CA LEU A 489 -21.66 28.11 10.69
C LEU A 489 -20.31 28.59 11.24
N ASP A 490 -20.39 29.32 12.34
CA ASP A 490 -19.26 29.86 13.11
C ASP A 490 -19.15 29.16 14.47
N ASP A 491 -18.22 29.57 15.33
CA ASP A 491 -18.02 28.96 16.65
C ASP A 491 -19.27 29.00 17.56
N SER A 492 -20.21 29.92 17.30
CA SER A 492 -21.40 30.06 18.14
C SER A 492 -22.47 29.01 17.83
N THR A 493 -22.43 28.42 16.63
CA THR A 493 -23.49 27.56 16.09
C THR A 493 -22.99 26.27 15.47
N GLY A 494 -21.73 26.20 15.09
CA GLY A 494 -21.09 25.09 14.40
C GLY A 494 -20.08 24.34 15.24
N VAL A 495 -19.55 23.27 14.66
CA VAL A 495 -18.57 22.37 15.27
C VAL A 495 -17.33 22.28 14.38
N GLY A 496 -16.17 22.59 14.96
CA GLY A 496 -14.88 22.42 14.31
C GLY A 496 -14.65 20.98 13.86
N GLY A 497 -14.11 20.81 12.65
CA GLY A 497 -13.92 19.52 12.01
C GLY A 497 -15.15 18.92 11.34
N VAL A 498 -16.34 19.53 11.52
CA VAL A 498 -17.61 19.11 10.92
C VAL A 498 -18.13 20.20 9.97
N ASP A 499 -18.26 21.43 10.46
CA ASP A 499 -18.83 22.56 9.70
C ASP A 499 -17.76 23.45 9.07
N PHE A 500 -16.58 23.50 9.69
CA PHE A 500 -15.37 24.14 9.18
C PHE A 500 -14.14 23.32 9.57
N ASP A 501 -13.03 23.52 8.86
CA ASP A 501 -11.81 22.77 9.12
C ASP A 501 -11.25 23.09 10.50
N GLN A 502 -10.66 22.09 11.15
CA GLN A 502 -10.00 22.30 12.41
C GLN A 502 -8.74 21.43 12.51
N ILE A 503 -7.67 22.03 13.02
CA ILE A 503 -6.51 21.31 13.52
C ILE A 503 -6.69 21.12 15.03
N LEU A 504 -6.47 19.91 15.52
CA LEU A 504 -6.43 19.62 16.96
C LEU A 504 -4.98 19.33 17.33
N VAL A 505 -4.41 20.06 18.30
CA VAL A 505 -3.10 19.77 18.88
C VAL A 505 -3.30 19.26 20.30
N LYS A 506 -2.88 18.04 20.56
CA LYS A 506 -2.90 17.40 21.88
C LYS A 506 -1.53 16.78 22.17
N GLY A 507 -1.21 16.57 23.44
CA GLY A 507 0.03 15.88 23.85
C GLY A 507 1.34 16.55 23.43
N GLY A 508 1.32 17.83 23.01
CA GLY A 508 2.49 18.57 22.54
C GLY A 508 2.22 20.07 22.37
N ASP A 509 3.25 20.82 21.98
CA ASP A 509 3.21 22.28 21.86
C ASP A 509 2.97 22.76 20.41
N LEU A 510 2.13 23.78 20.26
CA LEU A 510 1.92 24.52 19.02
C LEU A 510 2.92 25.68 18.93
N CYS A 511 3.67 25.73 17.83
CA CYS A 511 4.59 26.82 17.53
C CYS A 511 4.37 27.38 16.12
N LEU A 512 3.82 28.59 16.03
CA LEU A 512 3.64 29.33 14.78
C LEU A 512 4.74 30.40 14.66
N MET A 513 5.75 30.16 13.83
CA MET A 513 6.87 31.09 13.68
C MET A 513 6.48 32.35 12.90
N GLU A 514 7.30 33.39 12.99
CA GLU A 514 7.14 34.61 12.20
C GLU A 514 7.13 34.30 10.69
N GLY A 515 6.08 34.75 10.00
CA GLY A 515 5.85 34.47 8.59
C GLY A 515 5.11 33.15 8.30
N SER A 516 4.66 32.44 9.34
CA SER A 516 3.65 31.38 9.16
C SER A 516 2.30 31.98 8.72
N GLU A 517 1.58 31.26 7.87
CA GLU A 517 0.41 31.78 7.17
C GLU A 517 -0.83 30.90 7.36
N LEU A 518 -1.98 31.53 7.66
CA LEU A 518 -3.28 30.91 7.52
C LEU A 518 -3.87 31.28 6.16
N ARG A 519 -4.16 30.28 5.34
CA ARG A 519 -4.81 30.47 4.04
C ARG A 519 -6.27 30.09 4.12
N VAL A 520 -7.13 31.06 3.88
CA VAL A 520 -8.59 30.89 3.94
C VAL A 520 -9.09 30.59 2.53
N TYR A 521 -9.72 29.41 2.38
CA TYR A 521 -10.24 28.92 1.12
C TYR A 521 -11.75 28.66 1.21
N VAL A 522 -12.52 29.50 0.53
CA VAL A 522 -13.99 29.40 0.45
C VAL A 522 -14.48 28.69 -0.81
N GLY A 523 -13.61 27.97 -1.53
CA GLY A 523 -14.01 27.29 -2.75
C GLY A 523 -15.01 26.14 -2.55
N LEU A 524 -15.17 25.63 -1.32
CA LEU A 524 -16.25 24.69 -0.98
C LEU A 524 -17.63 25.36 -0.93
N LEU A 525 -17.66 26.69 -0.74
CA LEU A 525 -18.89 27.45 -0.76
C LEU A 525 -19.48 27.47 -2.18
N ALA A 526 -20.77 27.19 -2.27
CA ALA A 526 -21.56 27.49 -3.45
C ALA A 526 -21.36 28.97 -3.83
N ALA A 527 -21.31 29.28 -5.13
CA ALA A 527 -20.96 30.62 -5.60
C ALA A 527 -21.84 31.73 -4.99
N ALA A 528 -23.12 31.45 -4.72
CA ALA A 528 -24.06 32.39 -4.11
C ALA A 528 -23.84 32.64 -2.60
N LEU A 529 -23.09 31.76 -1.92
CA LEU A 529 -22.78 31.85 -0.48
C LEU A 529 -21.40 32.48 -0.22
N ARG A 530 -20.65 32.77 -1.29
CA ARG A 530 -19.31 33.33 -1.16
C ARG A 530 -19.39 34.79 -0.73
N PRO A 531 -18.40 35.27 0.02
CA PRO A 531 -18.34 36.68 0.38
C PRO A 531 -18.35 37.57 -0.89
N GLY A 532 -19.13 38.65 -0.84
CA GLY A 532 -19.33 39.55 -1.97
C GLY A 532 -20.28 39.05 -3.07
N ALA A 533 -20.84 37.84 -2.97
CA ALA A 533 -21.88 37.37 -3.90
C ALA A 533 -23.22 38.08 -3.69
N ASP A 534 -23.57 38.33 -2.43
CA ASP A 534 -24.62 39.26 -2.02
C ASP A 534 -24.01 40.26 -1.02
N PRO A 535 -23.90 41.55 -1.37
CA PRO A 535 -23.41 42.58 -0.47
C PRO A 535 -24.26 42.74 0.81
N GLN A 536 -25.50 42.25 0.82
CA GLN A 536 -26.42 42.31 1.95
C GLN A 536 -26.50 40.99 2.72
N ASP A 537 -25.63 40.01 2.43
CA ASP A 537 -25.64 38.74 3.14
C ASP A 537 -25.52 38.96 4.67
N PRO A 538 -26.55 38.61 5.47
CA PRO A 538 -26.54 38.82 6.91
C PRO A 538 -25.37 38.14 7.61
N PHE A 539 -24.84 37.04 7.04
CA PHE A 539 -23.69 36.34 7.56
C PHE A 539 -22.43 37.20 7.40
N TRP A 540 -22.05 37.52 6.16
CA TRP A 540 -20.82 38.27 5.89
C TRP A 540 -20.85 39.74 6.37
N SER A 541 -22.03 40.29 6.63
CA SER A 541 -22.19 41.62 7.24
C SER A 541 -22.02 41.65 8.77
N SER A 542 -21.81 40.50 9.41
CA SER A 542 -21.64 40.38 10.85
C SER A 542 -20.25 39.85 11.24
N THR A 543 -19.91 39.92 12.53
CA THR A 543 -18.62 39.41 13.02
C THR A 543 -18.74 37.93 13.32
N HIS A 544 -17.83 37.14 12.74
CA HIS A 544 -17.77 35.69 12.95
C HIS A 544 -16.38 35.25 13.40
N THR A 545 -16.34 34.20 14.21
CA THR A 545 -15.10 33.55 14.63
C THR A 545 -15.15 32.05 14.35
N TRP A 546 -13.99 31.49 14.04
CA TRP A 546 -13.80 30.04 13.90
C TRP A 546 -12.54 29.61 14.64
N LYS A 547 -12.65 28.58 15.48
CA LYS A 547 -11.52 27.93 16.13
C LYS A 547 -10.77 27.06 15.12
N VAL A 548 -9.78 27.66 14.46
CA VAL A 548 -8.97 27.02 13.41
C VAL A 548 -8.01 25.99 13.99
N ILE A 549 -7.41 26.29 15.14
CA ILE A 549 -6.59 25.35 15.89
C ILE A 549 -7.13 25.26 17.31
N ASP A 550 -7.51 24.06 17.71
CA ASP A 550 -7.86 23.69 19.08
C ASP A 550 -6.62 23.11 19.77
N VAL A 551 -6.18 23.76 20.83
CA VAL A 551 -5.06 23.34 21.67
C VAL A 551 -5.66 22.66 22.90
N ASP A 552 -5.71 21.35 22.86
CA ASP A 552 -6.43 20.53 23.85
C ASP A 552 -5.65 20.45 25.18
N GLU A 553 -5.78 21.49 26.00
CA GLU A 553 -5.15 21.60 27.31
C GLU A 553 -5.44 20.37 28.19
N ALA A 554 -6.65 19.81 28.08
CA ALA A 554 -7.08 18.65 28.87
C ALA A 554 -6.29 17.39 28.53
N ASN A 555 -5.81 17.28 27.30
CA ASN A 555 -4.96 16.19 26.82
C ASN A 555 -3.50 16.64 26.61
N GLY A 556 -3.06 17.69 27.30
CA GLY A 556 -1.66 18.13 27.33
C GLY A 556 -1.19 18.91 26.11
N GLY A 557 -2.10 19.37 25.26
CA GLY A 557 -1.79 20.36 24.23
C GLY A 557 -1.41 21.70 24.86
N THR A 558 -0.43 22.40 24.30
CA THR A 558 -0.06 23.75 24.74
C THR A 558 0.22 24.69 23.55
N ASN A 559 0.19 25.99 23.81
CA ASN A 559 0.77 27.03 22.96
C ASN A 559 1.57 27.96 23.88
N LEU A 560 2.65 27.43 24.47
CA LEU A 560 3.39 28.10 25.55
C LEU A 560 4.00 29.44 25.10
N GLY A 561 4.33 29.56 23.81
CA GLY A 561 4.81 30.80 23.22
C GLY A 561 3.73 31.86 22.98
N GLY A 562 2.44 31.52 23.14
CA GLY A 562 1.33 32.38 22.74
C GLY A 562 1.41 32.77 21.26
N THR A 563 1.94 31.86 20.44
CA THR A 563 2.20 32.09 19.02
C THR A 563 0.90 32.16 18.23
N ASN A 564 0.91 32.89 17.11
CA ASN A 564 -0.24 33.07 16.24
C ASN A 564 0.24 33.12 14.78
N PHE A 565 -0.66 32.88 13.83
CA PHE A 565 -0.35 33.12 12.42
C PHE A 565 0.06 34.57 12.20
N SER A 566 1.15 34.78 11.49
CA SER A 566 1.66 36.11 11.17
C SER A 566 0.96 36.73 9.97
N ILE A 567 0.43 35.87 9.08
CA ILE A 567 -0.19 36.26 7.82
C ILE A 567 -1.51 35.53 7.70
N VAL A 568 -2.56 36.24 7.27
CA VAL A 568 -3.84 35.63 6.88
C VAL A 568 -4.13 36.02 5.44
N THR A 569 -4.23 35.03 4.56
CA THR A 569 -4.40 35.26 3.12
C THR A 569 -5.69 34.60 2.61
N PRO A 570 -6.61 35.37 2.02
CA PRO A 570 -7.71 34.80 1.25
C PRO A 570 -7.19 34.28 -0.11
N MET A 571 -7.37 32.99 -0.40
CA MET A 571 -6.74 32.35 -1.58
C MET A 571 -7.38 32.72 -2.94
N ASP A 572 -8.55 33.34 -2.94
CA ASP A 572 -9.36 33.54 -4.15
C ASP A 572 -9.73 35.01 -4.42
N ASN A 573 -9.16 35.97 -3.68
CA ASN A 573 -9.50 37.39 -3.76
C ASN A 573 -11.02 37.67 -3.59
N THR A 574 -11.78 36.71 -3.05
CA THR A 574 -13.26 36.74 -2.96
C THR A 574 -13.76 37.35 -1.66
N PHE A 575 -12.96 38.20 -1.00
CA PHE A 575 -13.33 38.86 0.26
C PHE A 575 -13.34 40.39 0.15
N PRO A 576 -14.05 40.99 -0.83
CA PRO A 576 -14.18 42.44 -0.87
C PRO A 576 -14.95 42.93 0.36
N GLY A 577 -14.42 43.94 1.06
CA GLY A 577 -15.09 44.55 2.22
C GLY A 577 -15.07 43.70 3.50
N LEU A 578 -14.21 42.69 3.59
CA LEU A 578 -14.02 41.88 4.79
C LEU A 578 -12.57 41.97 5.28
N THR A 579 -12.40 42.05 6.60
CA THR A 579 -11.09 41.97 7.25
C THR A 579 -10.96 40.62 7.93
N LEU A 580 -9.89 39.89 7.60
CA LEU A 580 -9.53 38.62 8.22
C LEU A 580 -8.32 38.83 9.13
N SER A 581 -8.39 38.28 10.34
CA SER A 581 -7.29 38.32 11.31
C SER A 581 -7.37 37.08 12.19
N THR A 582 -6.27 36.72 12.84
CA THR A 582 -6.28 35.65 13.86
C THR A 582 -5.95 36.20 15.23
N PHE A 583 -6.44 35.55 16.28
CA PHE A 583 -6.09 35.86 17.67
C PHE A 583 -5.95 34.57 18.49
N VAL A 584 -5.22 34.67 19.60
CA VAL A 584 -5.00 33.57 20.54
C VAL A 584 -6.00 33.67 21.69
N GLY A 585 -6.64 32.56 22.05
CA GLY A 585 -7.48 32.47 23.24
C GLY A 585 -6.65 32.58 24.53
N THR A 586 -7.27 33.10 25.58
CA THR A 586 -6.55 33.54 26.81
C THR A 586 -7.19 33.05 28.10
N THR A 587 -8.30 32.31 28.00
CA THR A 587 -9.11 31.87 29.13
C THR A 587 -8.73 30.43 29.47
N ALA A 588 -7.97 30.26 30.55
CA ALA A 588 -7.53 28.94 31.02
C ALA A 588 -8.69 27.97 31.23
N GLY A 589 -8.58 26.76 30.68
CA GLY A 589 -9.61 25.72 30.79
C GLY A 589 -10.84 25.97 29.91
N VAL A 590 -10.77 26.95 29.01
CA VAL A 590 -11.81 27.24 28.01
C VAL A 590 -11.20 27.30 26.62
N ASP A 591 -10.20 28.18 26.42
CA ASP A 591 -9.61 28.46 25.11
C ASP A 591 -8.14 28.88 25.15
N LEU A 592 -7.43 28.66 26.26
CA LEU A 592 -6.07 29.19 26.42
C LEU A 592 -5.13 28.54 25.40
N GLY A 593 -4.59 29.38 24.50
CA GLY A 593 -3.68 28.95 23.45
C GLY A 593 -4.34 28.60 22.12
N ASP A 594 -5.66 28.45 22.08
CA ASP A 594 -6.44 28.21 20.85
C ASP A 594 -6.21 29.33 19.84
N ILE A 595 -6.25 29.00 18.54
CA ILE A 595 -6.15 29.98 17.47
C ILE A 595 -7.50 30.15 16.80
N PHE A 596 -8.02 31.36 16.86
CA PHE A 596 -9.27 31.76 16.23
C PHE A 596 -9.00 32.59 14.99
N LEU A 597 -9.72 32.30 13.90
CA LEU A 597 -9.89 33.20 12.78
C LEU A 597 -11.08 34.11 13.09
N LYS A 598 -10.89 35.42 12.93
CA LYS A 598 -11.94 36.43 13.02
C LYS A 598 -12.17 37.03 11.65
N CYS A 599 -13.43 37.01 11.21
CA CYS A 599 -13.90 37.79 10.08
C CYS A 599 -14.80 38.91 10.59
N THR A 600 -14.52 40.12 10.13
CA THR A 600 -15.37 41.29 10.36
C THR A 600 -15.65 41.94 9.03
N SER A 601 -16.89 42.39 8.80
CA SER A 601 -17.14 43.40 7.78
C SER A 601 -16.21 44.59 8.04
N SER A 602 -15.38 44.96 7.06
CA SER A 602 -14.74 46.27 7.12
C SER A 602 -15.89 47.26 7.24
N SER A 603 -15.94 48.04 8.31
CA SER A 603 -16.96 49.09 8.47
C SER A 603 -16.99 49.86 7.16
N GLN A 604 -18.06 49.73 6.37
CA GLN A 604 -18.20 50.58 5.19
C GLN A 604 -18.18 52.01 5.72
N ILE A 605 -17.12 52.76 5.42
CA ILE A 605 -16.97 54.12 5.93
C ILE A 605 -18.05 54.92 5.22
N PRO A 606 -19.07 55.44 5.91
CA PRO A 606 -20.12 56.20 5.25
C PRO A 606 -19.46 57.35 4.48
N GLY A 607 -19.76 57.51 3.19
CA GLY A 607 -19.06 58.46 2.33
C GLY A 607 -17.93 57.90 1.47
N ASP A 608 -17.39 56.71 1.75
CA ASP A 608 -16.39 56.04 0.91
C ASP A 608 -17.12 55.18 -0.15
N ALA A 609 -17.37 55.78 -1.32
CA ALA A 609 -18.02 55.10 -2.44
C ALA A 609 -17.05 54.22 -3.22
N ASN A 610 -15.75 54.40 -3.04
CA ASN A 610 -14.73 53.78 -3.87
C ASN A 610 -13.97 52.61 -3.22
N GLY A 611 -14.09 52.48 -1.89
CA GLY A 611 -13.58 51.39 -1.08
C GLY A 611 -12.08 51.49 -0.80
N ASP A 612 -11.47 52.68 -0.96
CA ASP A 612 -10.05 52.91 -0.67
C ASP A 612 -9.77 53.33 0.77
N ASN A 613 -10.81 53.30 1.62
CA ASN A 613 -10.82 53.71 3.02
C ASN A 613 -10.59 55.21 3.24
N GLN A 614 -10.78 56.04 2.22
CA GLN A 614 -10.75 57.50 2.31
C GLN A 614 -12.12 58.06 1.91
N VAL A 615 -12.45 59.25 2.42
CA VAL A 615 -13.66 59.98 1.99
C VAL A 615 -13.21 61.29 1.37
N ASP A 616 -13.12 61.32 0.04
CA ASP A 616 -12.55 62.42 -0.71
C ASP A 616 -13.32 62.76 -2.02
N GLU A 617 -12.66 63.53 -2.90
CA GLU A 617 -13.25 63.95 -4.17
C GLU A 617 -13.60 62.80 -5.11
N ALA A 618 -12.93 61.66 -5.02
CA ALA A 618 -13.23 60.48 -5.81
C ALA A 618 -14.61 59.91 -5.44
N ASP A 619 -14.96 59.95 -4.16
CA ASP A 619 -16.24 59.48 -3.66
C ASP A 619 -17.38 60.42 -4.00
N ALA A 620 -17.18 61.73 -3.79
CA ALA A 620 -18.18 62.74 -4.16
C ALA A 620 -18.46 62.70 -5.67
N LYS A 621 -17.41 62.50 -6.49
CA LYS A 621 -17.55 62.37 -7.93
C LYS A 621 -18.33 61.11 -8.31
N ARG A 622 -18.12 60.01 -7.59
CA ARG A 622 -18.86 58.76 -7.81
C ARG A 622 -20.34 58.91 -7.44
N LEU A 623 -20.64 59.45 -6.25
CA LEU A 623 -22.00 59.77 -5.83
C LEU A 623 -22.71 60.70 -6.83
N ALA A 624 -22.03 61.74 -7.30
CA ALA A 624 -22.58 62.67 -8.28
C ALA A 624 -22.87 62.01 -9.65
N THR A 625 -22.09 60.99 -10.02
CA THR A 625 -22.28 60.25 -11.28
C THR A 625 -23.59 59.46 -11.29
N TYR A 626 -23.99 58.94 -10.13
CA TYR A 626 -25.19 58.10 -9.98
C TYR A 626 -26.33 58.80 -9.25
N TRP A 627 -26.31 60.13 -9.19
CA TRP A 627 -27.33 60.92 -8.52
C TRP A 627 -28.74 60.58 -9.00
N GLY A 628 -29.63 60.26 -8.07
CA GLY A 628 -31.03 59.89 -8.35
C GLY A 628 -31.21 58.46 -8.89
N ALA A 629 -30.16 57.63 -8.91
CA ALA A 629 -30.33 56.21 -9.22
C ALA A 629 -31.14 55.49 -8.12
N THR A 630 -32.01 54.58 -8.56
CA THR A 630 -32.90 53.77 -7.70
C THR A 630 -32.73 52.27 -7.92
N SER A 631 -31.69 51.89 -8.66
CA SER A 631 -31.34 50.51 -9.00
C SER A 631 -29.87 50.46 -9.37
N GLU A 632 -29.22 49.33 -9.16
CA GLU A 632 -27.81 49.11 -9.50
C GLU A 632 -27.54 49.33 -11.00
N GLN A 633 -26.42 49.98 -11.33
CA GLN A 633 -26.02 50.34 -12.69
C GLN A 633 -24.52 50.15 -12.89
N GLY A 634 -24.10 49.73 -14.08
CA GLY A 634 -22.67 49.66 -14.44
C GLY A 634 -21.87 48.57 -13.72
N GLY A 635 -22.53 47.58 -13.10
CA GLY A 635 -21.87 46.52 -12.33
C GLY A 635 -21.40 46.95 -10.94
N LEU A 636 -21.89 48.09 -10.45
CA LEU A 636 -21.61 48.63 -9.12
C LEU A 636 -22.82 48.42 -8.20
N THR A 637 -22.57 48.21 -6.91
CA THR A 637 -23.61 48.13 -5.88
C THR A 637 -24.20 49.51 -5.54
N MET A 638 -25.37 49.56 -4.90
CA MET A 638 -25.96 50.83 -4.46
C MET A 638 -25.02 51.67 -3.59
N TRP A 639 -24.29 51.03 -2.66
CA TRP A 639 -23.26 51.69 -1.85
C TRP A 639 -22.12 52.28 -2.70
N GLN A 640 -21.58 51.50 -3.63
CA GLN A 640 -20.52 51.94 -4.54
C GLN A 640 -20.99 53.05 -5.48
N MET A 641 -22.29 53.15 -5.74
CA MET A 641 -22.88 54.23 -6.51
C MET A 641 -23.09 55.49 -5.65
N GLY A 642 -23.14 55.37 -4.32
CA GLY A 642 -23.24 56.49 -3.38
C GLY A 642 -24.51 56.49 -2.52
N ASP A 643 -25.21 55.37 -2.35
CA ASP A 643 -26.28 55.22 -1.35
C ASP A 643 -25.65 54.81 0.00
N PHE A 644 -25.48 55.78 0.90
CA PHE A 644 -24.79 55.57 2.18
C PHE A 644 -25.76 55.37 3.35
N ASN A 645 -27.07 55.53 3.11
CA ASN A 645 -28.10 55.31 4.12
C ASN A 645 -28.96 54.04 3.87
N ASN A 646 -28.73 53.36 2.75
CA ASN A 646 -29.38 52.12 2.32
C ASN A 646 -30.90 52.26 2.08
N ASP A 647 -31.39 53.43 1.66
CA ASP A 647 -32.80 53.62 1.28
C ASP A 647 -33.09 53.34 -0.21
N ASN A 648 -32.09 52.79 -0.91
CA ASN A 648 -32.12 52.46 -2.34
C ASN A 648 -32.32 53.68 -3.25
N THR A 649 -32.07 54.90 -2.78
CA THR A 649 -32.14 56.12 -3.59
C THR A 649 -30.95 57.01 -3.31
N ILE A 650 -30.15 57.33 -4.33
CA ILE A 650 -29.00 58.24 -4.16
C ILE A 650 -29.49 59.69 -4.18
N ASP A 651 -29.58 60.31 -3.01
CA ASP A 651 -30.11 61.66 -2.88
C ASP A 651 -29.31 62.58 -1.93
N ALA A 652 -29.92 63.71 -1.56
CA ALA A 652 -29.29 64.69 -0.69
C ALA A 652 -28.92 64.16 0.69
N ARG A 653 -29.53 63.06 1.16
CA ARG A 653 -29.22 62.40 2.43
C ARG A 653 -27.89 61.68 2.36
N ASP A 654 -27.60 61.02 1.24
CA ASP A 654 -26.30 60.37 1.04
C ASP A 654 -25.19 61.39 0.86
N ALA A 655 -25.46 62.46 0.11
CA ALA A 655 -24.54 63.57 0.02
C ALA A 655 -24.22 64.20 1.38
N ALA A 656 -25.22 64.26 2.29
CA ALA A 656 -25.03 64.74 3.65
C ALA A 656 -24.19 63.77 4.50
N ILE A 657 -24.32 62.47 4.30
CA ILE A 657 -23.49 61.44 4.95
C ILE A 657 -22.04 61.53 4.46
N LEU A 658 -21.84 61.64 3.16
CA LEU A 658 -20.51 61.83 2.57
C LEU A 658 -19.85 63.12 3.06
N ALA A 659 -20.60 64.22 3.08
CA ALA A 659 -20.09 65.49 3.59
C ALA A 659 -19.76 65.42 5.09
N ALA A 660 -20.53 64.66 5.88
CA ALA A 660 -20.28 64.49 7.30
C ALA A 660 -19.01 63.69 7.60
N GLN A 661 -18.57 62.83 6.68
CA GLN A 661 -17.37 62.01 6.80
C GLN A 661 -16.20 62.54 5.95
N TRP A 662 -16.35 63.72 5.33
CA TRP A 662 -15.35 64.29 4.45
C TRP A 662 -13.99 64.47 5.13
N GLY A 663 -12.94 63.95 4.49
CA GLY A 663 -11.57 63.97 5.02
C GLY A 663 -11.24 62.82 5.97
N TYR A 664 -12.12 61.83 6.15
CA TYR A 664 -11.81 60.60 6.88
C TYR A 664 -10.61 59.89 6.24
N ASN A 665 -9.60 59.55 7.05
CA ASN A 665 -8.34 58.86 6.66
C ASN A 665 -7.51 59.50 5.52
N VAL A 666 -7.84 60.73 5.10
CA VAL A 666 -6.99 61.50 4.19
C VAL A 666 -5.83 62.06 5.02
N GLY A 667 -4.70 61.37 5.01
CA GLY A 667 -3.53 61.69 5.81
C GLY A 667 -3.03 63.11 5.60
N GLY A 668 -3.20 63.94 6.64
CA GLY A 668 -2.62 65.28 6.72
C GLY A 668 -3.53 66.35 6.13
N GLU A 669 -4.02 67.24 7.00
CA GLU A 669 -4.47 68.55 6.57
C GLU A 669 -3.29 69.24 5.86
N THR A 670 -3.32 69.23 4.54
CA THR A 670 -2.56 70.18 3.76
C THR A 670 -3.18 71.54 4.08
N ASN A 671 -2.45 72.30 4.88
CA ASN A 671 -2.60 73.73 5.10
C ASN A 671 -3.27 74.37 3.86
N PRO A 672 -4.42 75.06 3.99
CA PRO A 672 -5.03 75.70 2.85
C PRO A 672 -3.97 76.58 2.19
N ALA A 673 -3.77 76.39 0.89
CA ALA A 673 -2.80 77.11 0.10
C ALA A 673 -2.82 78.59 0.49
N ALA A 674 -1.66 79.14 0.88
CA ALA A 674 -1.50 80.55 1.13
C ALA A 674 -2.09 81.33 -0.06
N VAL A 675 -3.22 81.99 0.20
CA VAL A 675 -3.83 82.93 -0.74
C VAL A 675 -2.76 83.98 -1.04
N PRO A 676 -2.36 84.20 -2.30
CA PRO A 676 -1.45 85.30 -2.61
C PRO A 676 -2.14 86.62 -2.28
N GLU A 677 -1.72 87.29 -1.21
CA GLU A 677 -2.22 88.62 -0.90
C GLU A 677 -1.71 89.63 -1.96
N PRO A 678 -2.60 90.43 -2.56
CA PRO A 678 -2.21 91.44 -3.52
C PRO A 678 -1.50 92.60 -2.80
N SER A 679 -0.19 92.75 -3.01
CA SER A 679 0.59 94.01 -3.04
C SER A 679 0.29 95.13 -2.01
N ALA A 680 -0.35 94.87 -0.87
CA ALA A 680 -0.74 95.90 0.10
C ALA A 680 0.46 96.35 0.95
N LEU A 681 1.41 95.46 1.22
CA LEU A 681 2.64 95.75 1.96
C LEU A 681 3.66 96.58 1.16
N VAL A 682 3.67 96.46 -0.17
CA VAL A 682 4.54 97.30 -1.04
C VAL A 682 4.00 98.73 -1.15
N LEU A 683 2.67 98.91 -1.18
CA LEU A 683 2.05 100.24 -1.20
C LEU A 683 2.22 100.98 0.14
N LEU A 684 2.23 100.27 1.27
CA LEU A 684 2.43 100.85 2.61
C LEU A 684 3.90 101.26 2.84
N LEU A 685 4.86 100.50 2.33
CA LEU A 685 6.29 100.82 2.43
C LEU A 685 6.72 101.91 1.44
N ALA A 686 6.13 101.98 0.24
CA ALA A 686 6.39 103.05 -0.72
C ALA A 686 5.84 104.41 -0.26
N SER A 687 4.68 104.43 0.40
CA SER A 687 4.06 105.66 0.94
C SER A 687 4.77 106.19 2.20
N ALA A 688 5.28 105.30 3.07
CA ALA A 688 6.10 105.70 4.22
C ALA A 688 7.48 106.26 3.82
N SER A 689 8.06 105.77 2.72
CA SER A 689 9.34 106.23 2.19
C SER A 689 9.27 107.62 1.53
N MET A 690 8.16 107.95 0.87
CA MET A 690 7.92 109.29 0.31
C MET A 690 7.63 110.35 1.39
N LEU A 691 7.01 109.96 2.52
CA LEU A 691 6.74 110.88 3.64
C LEU A 691 7.99 111.21 4.48
N LEU A 692 8.99 110.31 4.52
CA LEU A 692 10.29 110.57 5.17
C LEU A 692 11.26 111.38 4.29
N ALA A 693 11.11 111.35 2.96
CA ALA A 693 11.93 112.12 2.02
C ALA A 693 11.49 113.60 1.87
N LEU A 694 10.26 113.96 2.27
CA LEU A 694 9.74 115.33 2.19
C LEU A 694 9.99 116.21 3.43
N ARG A 695 10.56 115.66 4.53
CA ARG A 695 10.85 116.43 5.76
C ARG A 695 12.29 116.95 5.89
N ARG A 696 13.11 116.89 4.83
CA ARG A 696 14.45 117.51 4.79
C ARG A 696 14.71 118.29 3.49
N ARG A 697 13.99 119.41 3.32
CA ARG A 697 14.48 120.57 2.52
C ARG A 697 14.10 121.91 3.17
N ARG A 698 15.10 122.48 3.87
CA ARG A 698 15.45 123.92 4.04
C ARG A 698 14.62 124.80 5.00
N PRO A 699 15.21 125.83 5.64
CA PRO A 699 16.57 126.38 5.48
C PRO A 699 17.67 125.62 6.23
#